data_AF-A0A832SV82-F1
#
_entry.id   AF-A0A832SV82-F1
#
_cell.length_a   1.000
_cell.length_b   1.000
_cell.length_c   1.000
_cell.angle_alpha   90.00
_cell.angle_beta   90.00
_cell.angle_gamma   90.00
#
_symmetry.space_group_name_H-M   'P 1'
#
loop_
_entity.id
_entity.type
_entity.pdbx_description
1 polymer ?
#
loop_
_entity_poly.entity_id
_entity_poly.type
_entity_poly.pdbx_seq_one_letter_code
_entity_poly.pdbx_strand_id
1 'polypeptide(L)'
;MRTLLIFSITVVLMSTVLVSQLIQPENQIRTYIENSVPYIGTEIPRMDGIDGTGIKIAVIDTGVDFNHPDLFGWGPDGKVIGGYNFIEESQLPMDTNGHGTKVAGIIAADGNTLGVAHKAKILAYKVSEDGEGVSSELIKKAIEKAIEDKADIINISLGVNKTNSKIDNAVKHAWDKGIFVVTAAGNDGPELKTIGSPGRNFESITVGATYNNMTSSLIATLKIDENQYTVIPLVGSSKTQEPVIGEIVFGGFGKSSDLENIDAKDAILIVERGSDIEGELLYFSIKEMNAVKAGAKALIVYNNQPGIFLGELIHEFSDPGYAPQIPVVSIDREEGLEIIKTIETKSLGIMNLFYNPDFIAHFSSRGPVSPFYIKPDIVAPGAYINTTQINASYNFTSGTSFAAPHVSGAAALLLQKNPELQNYEIKSLLVTTVQPVSNAYGQEFSLHESGSGRLDIANAYNANLIISPTNFVVSLSPDQPSIEKQLELKLIQGTLEKIDVRFEGSEFIEFTHNLKNNKLQIGFSIVGEKYGEHEGKIFINHEKIQYTIPILIQYTEGSISAYQENKKLFFEINNPDKWSSAKITVTNSKNGNIHTITATPDKKTSLEIYENGEYWIVAKIRVDENTSNAFHTIKITSLSEKIELIDIPEKQIILIISIIIIIGIIGLSIRKQSIQNI
;
A
#
# COMPACT_ATOMS: atom_id res chain seq x y z
N MET A 1 61.26 -36.70 -32.94
CA MET A 1 61.08 -35.57 -32.00
C MET A 1 60.31 -34.39 -32.59
N ARG A 2 60.71 -33.82 -33.74
CA ARG A 2 59.99 -32.66 -34.33
C ARG A 2 58.52 -32.91 -34.67
N THR A 3 58.17 -34.09 -35.18
CA THR A 3 56.78 -34.44 -35.53
C THR A 3 55.88 -34.62 -34.32
N LEU A 4 56.42 -35.13 -33.21
CA LEU A 4 55.69 -35.29 -31.95
C LEU A 4 55.43 -33.93 -31.28
N LEU A 5 56.40 -33.02 -31.38
CA LEU A 5 56.28 -31.66 -30.86
C LEU A 5 55.19 -30.87 -31.62
N ILE A 6 55.17 -30.99 -32.95
CA ILE A 6 54.14 -30.35 -33.78
C ILE A 6 52.77 -30.91 -33.42
N PHE A 7 52.61 -32.24 -33.33
CA PHE A 7 51.34 -32.87 -32.96
C PHE A 7 50.85 -32.44 -31.56
N SER A 8 51.74 -32.38 -30.57
CA SER A 8 51.37 -31.89 -29.23
C SER A 8 50.92 -30.43 -29.25
N ILE A 9 51.58 -29.56 -30.05
CA ILE A 9 51.19 -28.16 -30.18
C ILE A 9 49.83 -28.04 -30.86
N THR A 10 49.54 -28.83 -31.90
CA THR A 10 48.23 -28.80 -32.57
C THR A 10 47.11 -29.29 -31.68
N VAL A 11 47.35 -30.33 -30.87
CA VAL A 11 46.37 -30.84 -29.90
C VAL A 11 46.11 -29.82 -28.79
N VAL A 12 47.16 -29.17 -28.27
CA VAL A 12 47.00 -28.08 -27.29
C VAL A 12 46.22 -26.92 -27.91
N LEU A 13 46.55 -26.49 -29.14
CA LEU A 13 45.83 -25.41 -29.82
C LEU A 13 44.35 -25.77 -30.07
N MET A 14 44.06 -26.98 -30.55
CA MET A 14 42.68 -27.43 -30.74
C MET A 14 41.93 -27.53 -29.42
N SER A 15 42.57 -28.01 -28.35
CA SER A 15 41.94 -28.07 -27.03
C SER A 15 41.71 -26.68 -26.44
N THR A 16 42.60 -25.70 -26.67
CA THR A 16 42.34 -24.31 -26.27
C THR A 16 41.24 -23.65 -27.08
N VAL A 17 41.10 -23.99 -28.37
CA VAL A 17 40.00 -23.50 -29.21
C VAL A 17 38.66 -24.14 -28.80
N LEU A 18 38.63 -25.45 -28.52
CA LEU A 18 37.46 -26.16 -28.01
C LEU A 18 37.06 -25.68 -26.61
N VAL A 19 38.02 -25.43 -25.71
CA VAL A 19 37.76 -24.84 -24.39
C VAL A 19 37.29 -23.38 -24.53
N SER A 20 37.82 -22.60 -25.48
CA SER A 20 37.32 -21.24 -25.75
C SER A 20 35.94 -21.20 -26.40
N GLN A 21 35.51 -22.29 -27.06
CA GLN A 21 34.16 -22.45 -27.60
C GLN A 21 33.18 -23.03 -26.57
N LEU A 22 33.67 -23.78 -25.57
CA LEU A 22 32.92 -24.17 -24.38
C LEU A 22 32.81 -23.04 -23.35
N ILE A 23 33.73 -22.07 -23.38
CA ILE A 23 33.62 -20.76 -22.74
C ILE A 23 33.07 -19.78 -23.78
N GLN A 24 31.90 -20.10 -24.36
CA GLN A 24 30.97 -18.99 -24.51
C GLN A 24 30.69 -18.52 -23.08
N PRO A 25 30.66 -17.22 -22.77
CA PRO A 25 29.86 -16.85 -21.62
C PRO A 25 28.52 -17.50 -21.92
N GLU A 26 28.07 -18.44 -21.08
CA GLU A 26 26.64 -18.49 -20.81
C GLU A 26 26.31 -17.01 -20.72
N ASN A 27 25.53 -16.52 -21.69
CA ASN A 27 24.78 -15.33 -21.47
C ASN A 27 24.04 -15.71 -20.20
N GLN A 28 24.65 -15.36 -19.05
CA GLN A 28 23.98 -15.18 -17.81
C GLN A 28 22.76 -14.46 -18.32
N ILE A 29 21.64 -15.15 -18.21
CA ILE A 29 20.36 -14.50 -18.08
C ILE A 29 20.67 -13.54 -16.95
N ARG A 30 21.20 -12.35 -17.30
CA ARG A 30 21.24 -11.17 -16.47
C ARG A 30 19.78 -11.03 -16.28
N THR A 31 19.32 -11.62 -15.18
CA THR A 31 17.96 -11.69 -14.77
C THR A 31 17.50 -10.25 -14.93
N TYR A 32 16.66 -10.01 -15.93
CA TYR A 32 16.06 -8.71 -16.25
C TYR A 32 15.09 -8.28 -15.14
N ILE A 33 15.41 -8.67 -13.90
CA ILE A 33 14.53 -8.93 -12.78
C ILE A 33 15.03 -8.27 -11.47
N GLU A 34 15.93 -7.31 -11.59
CA GLU A 34 16.44 -6.50 -10.47
C GLU A 34 15.85 -5.06 -10.48
N ASN A 35 14.76 -4.84 -11.20
CA ASN A 35 14.42 -3.50 -11.69
C ASN A 35 13.37 -2.73 -10.87
N SER A 36 12.83 -3.24 -9.75
CA SER A 36 11.83 -2.46 -8.97
C SER A 36 12.44 -1.23 -8.29
N VAL A 37 13.65 -1.39 -7.73
CA VAL A 37 14.38 -0.32 -7.02
C VAL A 37 14.85 0.76 -8.00
N PRO A 38 15.54 0.44 -9.12
CA PRO A 38 15.85 1.43 -10.15
C PRO A 38 14.60 2.09 -10.77
N TYR A 39 13.49 1.36 -10.91
CA TYR A 39 12.28 1.89 -11.56
C TYR A 39 11.68 3.08 -10.83
N ILE A 40 11.73 3.10 -9.50
CA ILE A 40 11.26 4.23 -8.69
C ILE A 40 12.30 5.36 -8.60
N GLY A 41 13.42 5.29 -9.32
CA GLY A 41 14.38 6.40 -9.45
C GLY A 41 15.46 6.48 -8.37
N THR A 42 15.81 5.38 -7.69
CA THR A 42 16.84 5.37 -6.63
C THR A 42 18.24 5.76 -7.09
N GLU A 43 18.53 5.68 -8.39
CA GLU A 43 19.85 6.02 -8.93
C GLU A 43 20.20 7.50 -8.70
N ILE A 44 19.20 8.39 -8.68
CA ILE A 44 19.43 9.83 -8.48
C ILE A 44 20.00 10.13 -7.08
N PRO A 45 19.35 9.73 -5.95
CA PRO A 45 19.97 9.86 -4.63
C PRO A 45 21.35 9.20 -4.51
N ARG A 46 21.53 8.00 -5.08
CA ARG A 46 22.79 7.24 -4.97
C ARG A 46 23.95 7.95 -5.65
N MET A 47 23.72 8.62 -6.77
CA MET A 47 24.74 9.44 -7.45
C MET A 47 25.27 10.57 -6.56
N ASP A 48 24.46 11.06 -5.62
CA ASP A 48 24.83 12.09 -4.63
C ASP A 48 25.39 11.49 -3.32
N GLY A 49 25.56 10.16 -3.24
CA GLY A 49 26.02 9.47 -2.03
C GLY A 49 24.95 9.32 -0.94
N ILE A 50 23.67 9.45 -1.31
CA ILE A 50 22.52 9.24 -0.43
C ILE A 50 22.04 7.79 -0.61
N ASP A 51 22.22 6.98 0.42
CA ASP A 51 22.10 5.53 0.42
C ASP A 51 21.42 4.94 1.67
N GLY A 52 20.92 5.78 2.57
CA GLY A 52 20.30 5.42 3.85
C GLY A 52 21.23 5.48 5.05
N THR A 53 22.50 5.88 4.89
CA THR A 53 23.47 5.94 5.99
C THR A 53 22.94 6.77 7.17
N GLY A 54 23.01 6.19 8.37
CA GLY A 54 22.61 6.85 9.62
C GLY A 54 21.14 6.67 10.00
N ILE A 55 20.31 6.14 9.11
CA ILE A 55 18.87 5.93 9.35
C ILE A 55 18.60 4.54 9.92
N LYS A 56 17.72 4.48 10.93
CA LYS A 56 17.23 3.23 11.54
C LYS A 56 15.79 2.98 11.17
N ILE A 57 15.52 1.81 10.60
CA ILE A 57 14.21 1.42 10.11
C ILE A 57 13.74 0.20 10.89
N ALA A 58 12.63 0.34 11.59
CA ALA A 58 11.95 -0.74 12.28
C ALA A 58 11.10 -1.55 11.30
N VAL A 59 11.32 -2.86 11.25
CA VAL A 59 10.55 -3.82 10.46
C VAL A 59 9.70 -4.64 11.43
N ILE A 60 8.40 -4.38 11.45
CA ILE A 60 7.42 -5.13 12.25
C ILE A 60 6.82 -6.23 11.38
N ASP A 61 7.32 -7.46 11.51
CA ASP A 61 7.07 -8.57 10.58
C ASP A 61 7.32 -9.96 11.23
N THR A 62 7.72 -10.98 10.45
CA THR A 62 8.06 -12.35 10.91
C THR A 62 9.48 -12.50 11.48
N GLY A 63 10.20 -11.39 11.65
CA GLY A 63 11.62 -11.39 12.00
C GLY A 63 12.51 -11.05 10.80
N VAL A 64 13.83 -11.14 10.97
CA VAL A 64 14.80 -10.96 9.88
C VAL A 64 15.91 -12.01 9.97
N ASP A 65 16.22 -12.69 8.85
CA ASP A 65 17.39 -13.56 8.74
C ASP A 65 18.67 -12.73 8.61
N PHE A 66 19.24 -12.36 9.76
CA PHE A 66 20.51 -11.63 9.84
C PHE A 66 21.76 -12.51 9.55
N ASN A 67 21.58 -13.76 9.13
CA ASN A 67 22.66 -14.56 8.54
C ASN A 67 22.69 -14.46 7.00
N HIS A 68 21.64 -13.89 6.39
CA HIS A 68 21.61 -13.65 4.95
C HIS A 68 22.77 -12.73 4.55
N PRO A 69 23.56 -13.02 3.49
CA PRO A 69 24.73 -12.22 3.11
C PRO A 69 24.43 -10.72 2.94
N ASP A 70 23.30 -10.40 2.30
CA ASP A 70 22.91 -9.01 2.04
C ASP A 70 22.31 -8.30 3.28
N LEU A 71 21.96 -9.05 4.33
CA LEU A 71 21.42 -8.51 5.59
C LEU A 71 22.31 -8.89 6.80
N PHE A 72 23.58 -9.18 6.52
CA PHE A 72 24.42 -9.88 7.48
C PHE A 72 24.75 -9.05 8.72
N GLY A 73 24.72 -9.73 9.87
CA GLY A 73 25.21 -9.22 11.14
C GLY A 73 24.08 -8.77 12.08
N TRP A 74 24.21 -9.22 13.33
CA TRP A 74 23.34 -8.89 14.45
C TRP A 74 24.07 -8.06 15.51
N GLY A 75 23.37 -7.09 16.10
CA GLY A 75 23.88 -6.21 17.14
C GLY A 75 24.44 -4.89 16.59
N PRO A 76 24.97 -3.99 17.42
CA PRO A 76 25.24 -2.59 17.06
C PRO A 76 26.06 -2.38 15.79
N ASP A 77 26.97 -3.30 15.47
CA ASP A 77 27.84 -3.23 14.28
C ASP A 77 27.24 -3.93 13.03
N GLY A 78 26.21 -4.75 13.21
CA GLY A 78 25.54 -5.53 12.15
C GLY A 78 24.62 -4.72 11.25
N LYS A 79 24.07 -5.33 10.19
CA LYS A 79 22.97 -4.73 9.42
C LYS A 79 21.70 -4.64 10.27
N VAL A 80 21.40 -5.70 11.01
CA VAL A 80 20.30 -5.76 11.96
C VAL A 80 20.84 -5.38 13.34
N ILE A 81 20.62 -4.13 13.75
CA ILE A 81 21.28 -3.53 14.91
C ILE A 81 20.64 -3.89 16.25
N GLY A 82 19.44 -4.49 16.20
CA GLY A 82 18.67 -4.88 17.37
C GLY A 82 17.27 -5.32 16.95
N GLY A 83 16.43 -5.56 17.95
CA GLY A 83 15.09 -6.07 17.71
C GLY A 83 14.55 -6.87 18.89
N TYR A 84 13.32 -7.35 18.76
CA TYR A 84 12.66 -8.14 19.80
C TYR A 84 11.73 -9.19 19.17
N ASN A 85 11.70 -10.38 19.76
CA ASN A 85 10.74 -11.42 19.41
C ASN A 85 9.56 -11.36 20.38
N PHE A 86 8.40 -10.87 19.93
CA PHE A 86 7.20 -10.76 20.76
C PHE A 86 6.39 -12.05 20.86
N ILE A 87 6.75 -13.08 20.09
CA ILE A 87 6.12 -14.40 20.14
C ILE A 87 6.85 -15.27 21.16
N GLU A 88 8.16 -15.32 21.06
CA GLU A 88 9.05 -16.05 21.97
C GLU A 88 10.11 -15.09 22.54
N GLU A 89 9.78 -14.43 23.65
CA GLU A 89 10.59 -13.35 24.24
C GLU A 89 12.01 -13.76 24.66
N SER A 90 12.29 -15.07 24.80
CA SER A 90 13.61 -15.59 25.13
C SER A 90 14.54 -15.78 23.92
N GLN A 91 14.02 -15.59 22.70
CA GLN A 91 14.75 -15.82 21.46
C GLN A 91 15.01 -14.52 20.69
N LEU A 92 16.02 -14.56 19.81
CA LEU A 92 16.24 -13.48 18.86
C LEU A 92 15.11 -13.45 17.81
N PRO A 93 14.82 -12.29 17.19
CA PRO A 93 13.80 -12.14 16.14
C PRO A 93 14.29 -12.71 14.79
N MET A 94 14.80 -13.94 14.81
CA MET A 94 15.21 -14.67 13.61
C MET A 94 13.98 -15.03 12.80
N ASP A 95 14.05 -14.77 11.49
CA ASP A 95 12.98 -15.13 10.57
C ASP A 95 13.04 -16.61 10.22
N THR A 96 11.95 -17.31 10.47
CA THR A 96 11.74 -18.72 10.14
C THR A 96 10.79 -18.90 8.95
N ASN A 97 10.15 -17.81 8.51
CA ASN A 97 9.16 -17.79 7.45
C ASN A 97 9.75 -17.25 6.14
N GLY A 98 10.46 -16.13 6.24
CA GLY A 98 11.06 -15.40 5.13
C GLY A 98 10.34 -14.12 4.74
N HIS A 99 9.08 -13.90 5.15
CA HIS A 99 8.34 -12.68 4.79
C HIS A 99 9.07 -11.41 5.28
N GLY A 100 9.45 -11.34 6.56
CA GLY A 100 10.17 -10.20 7.12
C GLY A 100 11.58 -10.02 6.53
N THR A 101 12.27 -11.11 6.18
CA THR A 101 13.55 -11.06 5.45
C THR A 101 13.38 -10.44 4.06
N LYS A 102 12.34 -10.81 3.30
CA LYS A 102 12.02 -10.21 1.99
C LYS A 102 11.76 -8.71 2.12
N VAL A 103 10.99 -8.30 3.13
CA VAL A 103 10.68 -6.89 3.43
C VAL A 103 11.96 -6.11 3.77
N ALA A 104 12.79 -6.64 4.68
CA ALA A 104 14.06 -6.03 5.05
C ALA A 104 15.03 -5.92 3.87
N GLY A 105 15.03 -6.91 2.96
CA GLY A 105 15.84 -6.89 1.75
C GLY A 105 15.50 -5.73 0.82
N ILE A 106 14.22 -5.48 0.57
CA ILE A 106 13.77 -4.35 -0.28
C ILE A 106 14.22 -3.01 0.31
N ILE A 107 14.25 -2.91 1.64
CA ILE A 107 14.68 -1.69 2.34
C ILE A 107 16.20 -1.53 2.28
N ALA A 108 16.95 -2.53 2.76
CA ALA A 108 18.33 -2.34 3.20
C ALA A 108 19.30 -3.49 2.83
N ALA A 109 18.95 -4.37 1.89
CA ALA A 109 19.91 -5.34 1.34
C ALA A 109 21.15 -4.61 0.80
N ASP A 110 22.34 -5.11 1.13
CA ASP A 110 23.63 -4.47 0.87
C ASP A 110 24.68 -5.51 0.47
N GLY A 111 24.40 -6.22 -0.63
CA GLY A 111 25.24 -7.30 -1.12
C GLY A 111 24.97 -7.61 -2.59
N ASN A 112 24.54 -8.84 -2.90
CA ASN A 112 24.25 -9.22 -4.29
C ASN A 112 23.05 -8.46 -4.84
N THR A 113 22.04 -8.18 -4.00
CA THR A 113 21.00 -7.20 -4.31
C THR A 113 21.14 -5.95 -3.43
N LEU A 114 20.64 -4.82 -3.94
CA LEU A 114 20.65 -3.54 -3.25
C LEU A 114 19.23 -3.08 -2.97
N GLY A 115 18.91 -2.94 -1.68
CA GLY A 115 17.68 -2.29 -1.23
C GLY A 115 17.66 -0.81 -1.58
N VAL A 116 16.48 -0.19 -1.43
CA VAL A 116 16.28 1.24 -1.71
C VAL A 116 17.24 2.12 -0.91
N ALA A 117 17.38 1.84 0.38
CA ALA A 117 18.28 2.52 1.32
C ALA A 117 19.30 1.51 1.87
N HIS A 118 20.17 0.99 0.99
CA HIS A 118 21.05 -0.13 1.30
C HIS A 118 22.02 0.08 2.48
N LYS A 119 22.35 1.31 2.88
CA LYS A 119 23.17 1.59 4.09
C LYS A 119 22.37 1.86 5.36
N ALA A 120 21.04 1.89 5.30
CA ALA A 120 20.21 1.96 6.49
C ALA A 120 20.41 0.73 7.40
N LYS A 121 20.09 0.91 8.69
CA LYS A 121 20.14 -0.14 9.70
C LYS A 121 18.74 -0.62 10.04
N ILE A 122 18.59 -1.92 10.30
CA ILE A 122 17.29 -2.55 10.58
C ILE A 122 17.13 -2.84 12.07
N LEU A 123 15.95 -2.52 12.61
CA LEU A 123 15.45 -3.01 13.90
C LEU A 123 14.37 -4.07 13.62
N ALA A 124 14.62 -5.33 13.98
CA ALA A 124 13.73 -6.44 13.64
C ALA A 124 12.73 -6.75 14.77
N TYR A 125 11.44 -6.55 14.53
CA TYR A 125 10.39 -6.86 15.51
C TYR A 125 9.51 -7.99 15.02
N LYS A 126 9.73 -9.19 15.56
CA LYS A 126 8.97 -10.38 15.19
C LYS A 126 7.64 -10.42 15.93
N VAL A 127 6.54 -10.33 15.19
CA VAL A 127 5.16 -10.34 15.70
C VAL A 127 4.28 -11.41 15.06
N SER A 128 4.74 -12.07 14.00
CA SER A 128 4.08 -13.23 13.36
C SER A 128 5.07 -14.40 13.12
N GLU A 129 4.59 -15.65 13.16
CA GLU A 129 5.38 -16.84 12.73
C GLU A 129 5.13 -17.19 11.25
N ASP A 130 3.91 -16.95 10.75
CA ASP A 130 3.46 -17.39 9.43
C ASP A 130 3.42 -16.26 8.39
N GLY A 131 3.62 -15.01 8.81
CA GLY A 131 3.50 -13.83 7.94
C GLY A 131 2.04 -13.48 7.65
N GLU A 132 1.10 -14.15 8.31
CA GLU A 132 -0.33 -13.90 8.24
C GLU A 132 -0.83 -13.27 9.54
N GLY A 133 -2.13 -13.41 9.80
CA GLY A 133 -2.90 -12.72 10.83
C GLY A 133 -2.17 -12.56 12.16
N VAL A 134 -1.97 -11.29 12.56
CA VAL A 134 -1.22 -10.93 13.76
C VAL A 134 -2.14 -10.34 14.84
N SER A 135 -1.84 -10.65 16.11
CA SER A 135 -2.53 -10.02 17.23
C SER A 135 -2.27 -8.52 17.27
N SER A 136 -3.34 -7.73 17.38
CA SER A 136 -3.22 -6.27 17.52
C SER A 136 -2.39 -5.83 18.73
N GLU A 137 -2.31 -6.66 19.78
CA GLU A 137 -1.49 -6.35 20.95
C GLU A 137 0.01 -6.47 20.63
N LEU A 138 0.41 -7.42 19.79
CA LEU A 138 1.82 -7.59 19.39
C LEU A 138 2.27 -6.45 18.48
N ILE A 139 1.46 -6.05 17.50
CA ILE A 139 1.75 -4.87 16.68
C ILE A 139 1.92 -3.63 17.57
N LYS A 140 0.99 -3.39 18.48
CA LYS A 140 1.06 -2.25 19.41
C LYS A 140 2.36 -2.26 20.20
N LYS A 141 2.71 -3.39 20.84
CA LYS A 141 3.96 -3.52 21.62
C LYS A 141 5.20 -3.31 20.76
N ALA A 142 5.20 -3.80 19.52
CA ALA A 142 6.31 -3.59 18.58
C ALA A 142 6.46 -2.12 18.18
N ILE A 143 5.36 -1.40 17.97
CA ILE A 143 5.40 0.06 17.73
C ILE A 143 5.94 0.80 18.95
N GLU A 144 5.45 0.48 20.16
CA GLU A 144 5.94 1.06 21.41
C GLU A 144 7.44 0.80 21.58
N LYS A 145 7.90 -0.41 21.25
CA LYS A 145 9.32 -0.75 21.32
C LYS A 145 10.17 -0.02 20.27
N ALA A 146 9.65 0.15 19.05
CA ALA A 146 10.32 0.94 18.03
C ALA A 146 10.50 2.42 18.44
N ILE A 147 9.54 2.96 19.19
CA ILE A 147 9.64 4.30 19.78
C ILE A 147 10.75 4.35 20.84
N GLU A 148 10.79 3.38 21.75
CA GLU A 148 11.84 3.29 22.77
C GLU A 148 13.24 3.18 22.16
N ASP A 149 13.37 2.37 21.12
CA ASP A 149 14.64 2.12 20.43
C ASP A 149 15.01 3.24 19.44
N LYS A 150 14.17 4.29 19.36
CA LYS A 150 14.37 5.50 18.55
C LYS A 150 14.61 5.17 17.08
N ALA A 151 13.69 4.39 16.51
CA ALA A 151 13.60 4.22 15.07
C ALA A 151 13.22 5.56 14.42
N ASP A 152 13.77 5.83 13.22
CA ASP A 152 13.40 7.01 12.44
C ASP A 152 12.15 6.72 11.59
N ILE A 153 12.05 5.46 11.12
CA ILE A 153 10.94 4.96 10.28
C ILE A 153 10.46 3.62 10.83
N ILE A 154 9.14 3.39 10.81
CA ILE A 154 8.52 2.09 11.07
C ILE A 154 7.83 1.61 9.79
N ASN A 155 8.23 0.45 9.30
CA ASN A 155 7.55 -0.30 8.24
C ASN A 155 6.67 -1.40 8.85
N ILE A 156 5.37 -1.33 8.60
CA ILE A 156 4.41 -2.35 9.04
C ILE A 156 3.78 -3.02 7.82
N SER A 157 4.24 -4.24 7.52
CA SER A 157 3.77 -5.06 6.40
C SER A 157 2.79 -6.17 6.84
N LEU A 158 2.16 -6.00 8.01
CA LEU A 158 1.17 -6.89 8.60
C LEU A 158 -0.01 -6.08 9.19
N GLY A 159 -1.18 -6.68 9.27
CA GLY A 159 -2.36 -5.99 9.79
C GLY A 159 -3.57 -6.88 9.97
N VAL A 160 -4.72 -6.24 10.13
CA VAL A 160 -6.04 -6.87 10.19
C VAL A 160 -6.96 -6.21 9.18
N ASN A 161 -7.77 -6.99 8.47
CA ASN A 161 -8.73 -6.54 7.45
C ASN A 161 -9.97 -5.80 8.02
N LYS A 162 -9.83 -5.20 9.20
CA LYS A 162 -10.89 -4.47 9.91
C LYS A 162 -10.33 -3.27 10.64
N THR A 163 -11.20 -2.36 11.07
CA THR A 163 -10.82 -1.24 11.93
C THR A 163 -10.32 -1.73 13.28
N ASN A 164 -9.18 -1.22 13.73
CA ASN A 164 -8.62 -1.51 15.04
C ASN A 164 -8.00 -0.26 15.69
N SER A 165 -8.76 0.37 16.59
CA SER A 165 -8.34 1.60 17.27
C SER A 165 -7.07 1.46 18.11
N LYS A 166 -6.76 0.27 18.62
CA LYS A 166 -5.51 0.06 19.39
C LYS A 166 -4.28 0.22 18.50
N ILE A 167 -4.33 -0.36 17.30
CA ILE A 167 -3.24 -0.25 16.32
C ILE A 167 -3.16 1.19 15.82
N ASP A 168 -4.29 1.79 15.43
CA ASP A 168 -4.32 3.14 14.88
C ASP A 168 -3.81 4.18 15.89
N ASN A 169 -4.16 4.04 17.18
CA ASN A 169 -3.64 4.91 18.24
C ASN A 169 -2.14 4.73 18.48
N ALA A 170 -1.61 3.50 18.34
CA ALA A 170 -0.17 3.25 18.47
C ALA A 170 0.62 3.89 17.31
N VAL A 171 0.12 3.75 16.08
CA VAL A 171 0.68 4.41 14.90
C VAL A 171 0.69 5.93 15.07
N LYS A 172 -0.43 6.49 15.55
CA LYS A 172 -0.51 7.91 15.87
C LYS A 172 0.51 8.32 16.92
N HIS A 173 0.67 7.54 18.00
CA HIS A 173 1.66 7.84 19.02
C HIS A 173 3.09 7.85 18.45
N ALA A 174 3.44 6.91 17.57
CA ALA A 174 4.73 6.94 16.88
C ALA A 174 4.91 8.21 16.04
N TRP A 175 3.86 8.62 15.30
CA TRP A 175 3.86 9.86 14.53
C TRP A 175 4.07 11.10 15.40
N ASP A 176 3.36 11.20 16.53
CA ASP A 176 3.46 12.29 17.49
C ASP A 176 4.85 12.33 18.18
N LYS A 177 5.61 11.23 18.13
CA LYS A 177 7.02 11.13 18.57
C LYS A 177 8.03 11.44 17.47
N GLY A 178 7.58 11.85 16.29
CA GLY A 178 8.44 12.21 15.17
C GLY A 178 8.96 11.00 14.37
N ILE A 179 8.34 9.83 14.52
CA ILE A 179 8.71 8.62 13.77
C ILE A 179 7.81 8.50 12.55
N PHE A 180 8.39 8.35 11.37
CA PHE A 180 7.63 8.22 10.14
C PHE A 180 7.08 6.79 10.02
N VAL A 181 5.79 6.62 9.73
CA VAL A 181 5.15 5.29 9.69
C VAL A 181 4.62 4.97 8.30
N VAL A 182 5.06 3.82 7.77
CA VAL A 182 4.67 3.27 6.48
C VAL A 182 3.94 1.96 6.68
N THR A 183 2.82 1.78 5.98
CA THR A 183 1.93 0.63 6.14
C THR A 183 1.52 0.07 4.79
N ALA A 184 1.42 -1.26 4.70
CA ALA A 184 0.82 -1.92 3.54
C ALA A 184 -0.70 -1.70 3.51
N ALA A 185 -1.29 -1.51 2.32
CA ALA A 185 -2.74 -1.34 2.17
C ALA A 185 -3.55 -2.61 2.48
N GLY A 186 -2.97 -3.79 2.25
CA GLY A 186 -3.65 -5.08 2.31
C GLY A 186 -3.74 -5.76 0.95
N ASN A 187 -4.08 -7.05 0.94
CA ASN A 187 -4.16 -7.87 -0.27
C ASN A 187 -5.58 -8.42 -0.52
N ASP A 188 -6.60 -7.72 -0.02
CA ASP A 188 -8.02 -8.12 -0.07
C ASP A 188 -8.77 -7.44 -1.25
N GLY A 189 -8.05 -6.86 -2.22
CA GLY A 189 -8.64 -6.34 -3.46
C GLY A 189 -9.20 -7.44 -4.37
N PRO A 190 -9.92 -7.10 -5.45
CA PRO A 190 -10.08 -5.78 -6.06
C PRO A 190 -11.31 -5.01 -5.57
N GLU A 191 -12.06 -5.53 -4.60
CA GLU A 191 -13.25 -4.85 -4.12
C GLU A 191 -12.89 -3.56 -3.36
N LEU A 192 -13.78 -2.56 -3.45
CA LEU A 192 -13.65 -1.34 -2.67
C LEU A 192 -13.84 -1.63 -1.17
N LYS A 193 -13.30 -0.75 -0.31
CA LYS A 193 -13.41 -0.79 1.16
C LYS A 193 -12.72 -2.00 1.80
N THR A 194 -11.59 -2.38 1.25
CA THR A 194 -10.81 -3.56 1.66
C THR A 194 -9.56 -3.22 2.46
N ILE A 195 -9.26 -1.92 2.66
CA ILE A 195 -8.15 -1.48 3.51
C ILE A 195 -8.54 -1.53 5.00
N GLY A 196 -7.78 -2.31 5.77
CA GLY A 196 -7.91 -2.47 7.22
C GLY A 196 -6.86 -1.69 8.05
N SER A 197 -6.71 -2.00 9.34
CA SER A 197 -5.66 -1.41 10.20
C SER A 197 -4.36 -2.22 10.13
N PRO A 198 -3.17 -1.58 10.08
CA PRO A 198 -2.92 -0.15 10.26
C PRO A 198 -3.13 0.71 9.00
N GLY A 199 -3.31 0.12 7.82
CA GLY A 199 -3.41 0.84 6.54
C GLY A 199 -4.49 1.93 6.47
N ARG A 200 -5.52 1.87 7.29
CA ARG A 200 -6.56 2.91 7.39
C ARG A 200 -6.14 4.13 8.21
N ASN A 201 -5.09 4.05 9.02
CA ASN A 201 -4.70 5.12 9.93
C ASN A 201 -4.40 6.41 9.14
N PHE A 202 -4.96 7.53 9.61
CA PHE A 202 -4.92 8.82 8.90
C PHE A 202 -3.49 9.37 8.76
N GLU A 203 -2.67 9.27 9.80
CA GLU A 203 -1.32 9.83 9.83
C GLU A 203 -0.34 9.04 8.95
N SER A 204 -0.37 7.71 9.02
CA SER A 204 0.53 6.84 8.27
C SER A 204 0.49 7.09 6.76
N ILE A 205 1.54 6.67 6.08
CA ILE A 205 1.52 6.51 4.62
C ILE A 205 1.12 5.06 4.31
N THR A 206 0.05 4.90 3.54
CA THR A 206 -0.51 3.60 3.17
C THR A 206 -0.19 3.34 1.72
N VAL A 207 0.40 2.17 1.46
CA VAL A 207 1.00 1.85 0.17
C VAL A 207 0.27 0.69 -0.48
N GLY A 208 -0.40 0.96 -1.59
CA GLY A 208 -0.91 -0.08 -2.49
C GLY A 208 0.17 -0.62 -3.43
N ALA A 209 -0.11 -1.70 -4.14
CA ALA A 209 0.86 -2.40 -4.97
C ALA A 209 0.60 -2.16 -6.47
N THR A 210 1.66 -1.84 -7.20
CA THR A 210 1.72 -1.98 -8.66
C THR A 210 2.58 -3.17 -9.05
N TYR A 211 2.48 -3.57 -10.31
CA TYR A 211 3.56 -4.29 -10.98
C TYR A 211 4.81 -3.40 -11.09
N ASN A 212 5.96 -4.02 -11.28
CA ASN A 212 7.22 -3.31 -11.54
C ASN A 212 7.40 -3.10 -13.05
N ASN A 213 8.28 -2.15 -13.42
CA ASN A 213 8.55 -1.84 -14.83
C ASN A 213 9.45 -2.86 -15.54
N MET A 214 9.28 -4.14 -15.21
CA MET A 214 10.01 -5.17 -15.91
C MET A 214 9.33 -5.47 -17.24
N THR A 215 10.16 -5.76 -18.23
CA THR A 215 9.81 -6.44 -19.48
C THR A 215 9.21 -7.85 -19.27
N SER A 216 8.80 -8.22 -18.06
CA SER A 216 8.10 -9.46 -17.74
C SER A 216 6.80 -9.23 -16.94
N SER A 217 6.38 -7.99 -16.71
CA SER A 217 5.03 -7.67 -16.23
C SER A 217 4.04 -7.83 -17.38
N LEU A 218 3.87 -9.09 -17.77
CA LEU A 218 2.94 -9.46 -18.82
C LEU A 218 1.54 -9.22 -18.26
N ILE A 219 0.80 -8.33 -18.91
CA ILE A 219 -0.63 -8.18 -18.69
C ILE A 219 -1.39 -8.75 -19.88
N ALA A 220 -2.65 -9.04 -19.69
CA ALA A 220 -3.55 -9.42 -20.78
C ALA A 220 -4.72 -8.44 -20.86
N THR A 221 -5.18 -8.21 -22.08
CA THR A 221 -6.52 -7.69 -22.34
C THR A 221 -7.33 -8.79 -22.99
N LEU A 222 -8.58 -8.95 -22.57
CA LEU A 222 -9.55 -9.82 -23.21
C LEU A 222 -10.81 -9.00 -23.53
N LYS A 223 -11.16 -8.94 -24.81
CA LYS A 223 -12.46 -8.45 -25.27
C LYS A 223 -13.21 -9.59 -25.92
N ILE A 224 -14.46 -9.82 -25.55
CA ILE A 224 -15.35 -10.75 -26.25
C ILE A 224 -16.54 -9.93 -26.74
N ASP A 225 -16.70 -9.89 -28.06
CA ASP A 225 -17.65 -9.02 -28.75
C ASP A 225 -17.46 -7.54 -28.34
N GLU A 226 -18.40 -6.96 -27.59
CA GLU A 226 -18.30 -5.59 -27.08
C GLU A 226 -17.84 -5.49 -25.61
N ASN A 227 -17.76 -6.61 -24.90
CA ASN A 227 -17.47 -6.64 -23.47
C ASN A 227 -15.97 -6.82 -23.20
N GLN A 228 -15.45 -6.08 -22.23
CA GLN A 228 -14.08 -6.21 -21.73
C GLN A 228 -14.07 -7.00 -20.43
N TYR A 229 -13.09 -7.87 -20.26
CA TYR A 229 -12.96 -8.76 -19.11
C TYR A 229 -11.62 -8.59 -18.42
N THR A 230 -11.61 -8.79 -17.10
CA THR A 230 -10.40 -8.66 -16.30
C THR A 230 -9.65 -9.99 -16.30
N VAL A 231 -8.51 -10.03 -16.98
CA VAL A 231 -7.72 -11.25 -17.13
C VAL A 231 -6.29 -11.09 -16.63
N ILE A 232 -5.74 -12.15 -16.04
CA ILE A 232 -4.34 -12.19 -15.57
C ILE A 232 -3.59 -13.26 -16.35
N PRO A 233 -2.44 -12.94 -17.00
CA PRO A 233 -1.61 -13.98 -17.60
C PRO A 233 -1.12 -14.98 -16.56
N LEU A 234 -1.23 -16.27 -16.86
CA LEU A 234 -0.58 -17.29 -16.04
C LEU A 234 0.94 -17.14 -16.12
N VAL A 235 1.63 -17.42 -15.02
CA VAL A 235 3.10 -17.41 -14.96
C VAL A 235 3.65 -18.43 -15.95
N GLY A 236 4.50 -17.99 -16.87
CA GLY A 236 5.03 -18.80 -17.97
C GLY A 236 4.41 -18.46 -19.33
N SER A 237 3.25 -17.78 -19.38
CA SER A 237 2.72 -17.24 -20.63
C SER A 237 3.68 -16.23 -21.25
N SER A 238 3.70 -16.16 -22.58
CA SER A 238 4.54 -15.22 -23.33
C SER A 238 3.69 -14.13 -23.97
N LYS A 239 4.31 -12.95 -24.21
CA LYS A 239 3.65 -11.88 -24.96
C LYS A 239 3.23 -12.34 -26.35
N THR A 240 2.09 -11.83 -26.80
CA THR A 240 1.63 -12.00 -28.16
C THR A 240 2.33 -10.97 -29.05
N GLN A 241 2.66 -11.36 -30.29
CA GLN A 241 3.22 -10.42 -31.26
C GLN A 241 2.13 -9.51 -31.85
N GLU A 242 0.94 -10.07 -32.04
CA GLU A 242 -0.29 -9.40 -32.47
C GLU A 242 -1.44 -9.94 -31.62
N PRO A 243 -2.54 -9.20 -31.46
CA PRO A 243 -3.73 -9.71 -30.77
C PRO A 243 -4.18 -11.05 -31.36
N VAL A 244 -4.38 -12.05 -30.49
CA VAL A 244 -4.98 -13.33 -30.84
C VAL A 244 -6.48 -13.12 -31.01
N ILE A 245 -6.97 -13.44 -32.21
CA ILE A 245 -8.38 -13.32 -32.56
C ILE A 245 -8.90 -14.72 -32.85
N GLY A 246 -10.02 -15.10 -32.23
CA GLY A 246 -10.64 -16.40 -32.43
C GLY A 246 -12.04 -16.46 -31.81
N GLU A 247 -12.84 -17.43 -32.25
CA GLU A 247 -14.12 -17.72 -31.63
C GLU A 247 -13.91 -18.23 -30.20
N ILE A 248 -14.77 -17.82 -29.26
CA ILE A 248 -14.74 -18.35 -27.89
C ILE A 248 -15.46 -19.69 -27.85
N VAL A 249 -14.75 -20.74 -27.44
CA VAL A 249 -15.29 -22.11 -27.38
C VAL A 249 -15.12 -22.69 -25.99
N PHE A 250 -16.21 -23.18 -25.39
CA PHE A 250 -16.17 -23.80 -24.06
C PHE A 250 -15.63 -25.24 -24.13
N GLY A 251 -14.53 -25.49 -23.42
CA GLY A 251 -13.79 -26.76 -23.45
C GLY A 251 -13.88 -27.61 -22.18
N GLY A 252 -14.92 -27.43 -21.36
CA GLY A 252 -15.10 -28.19 -20.11
C GLY A 252 -13.97 -27.92 -19.12
N PHE A 253 -13.32 -28.99 -18.61
CA PHE A 253 -12.15 -28.88 -17.75
C PHE A 253 -10.83 -28.88 -18.54
N GLY A 254 -10.86 -28.87 -19.87
CA GLY A 254 -9.65 -28.94 -20.70
C GLY A 254 -8.94 -30.29 -20.62
N LYS A 255 -9.66 -31.36 -20.30
CA LYS A 255 -9.16 -32.74 -20.44
C LYS A 255 -9.10 -33.12 -21.90
N SER A 256 -8.25 -34.08 -22.27
CA SER A 256 -8.20 -34.57 -23.65
C SER A 256 -9.57 -35.09 -24.11
N SER A 257 -10.32 -35.76 -23.22
CA SER A 257 -11.69 -36.24 -23.50
C SER A 257 -12.70 -35.12 -23.72
N ASP A 258 -12.54 -33.97 -23.05
CA ASP A 258 -13.45 -32.84 -23.20
C ASP A 258 -13.32 -32.22 -24.60
N LEU A 259 -12.09 -32.24 -25.15
CA LEU A 259 -11.75 -31.57 -26.39
C LEU A 259 -11.85 -32.46 -27.64
N GLU A 260 -12.10 -33.77 -27.50
CA GLU A 260 -12.16 -34.73 -28.62
C GLU A 260 -13.22 -34.37 -29.69
N ASN A 261 -14.35 -33.78 -29.26
CA ASN A 261 -15.50 -33.50 -30.12
C ASN A 261 -15.75 -31.99 -30.32
N ILE A 262 -14.77 -31.15 -30.00
CA ILE A 262 -14.87 -29.69 -30.06
C ILE A 262 -14.01 -29.18 -31.22
N ASP A 263 -14.56 -28.30 -32.05
CA ASP A 263 -13.76 -27.58 -33.06
C ASP A 263 -13.01 -26.43 -32.38
N ALA A 264 -11.84 -26.73 -31.82
CA ALA A 264 -10.98 -25.74 -31.19
C ALA A 264 -10.00 -25.10 -32.19
N LYS A 265 -10.08 -25.42 -33.48
CA LYS A 265 -9.13 -24.96 -34.47
C LYS A 265 -9.22 -23.44 -34.62
N ASP A 266 -8.09 -22.77 -34.43
CA ASP A 266 -7.98 -21.30 -34.49
C ASP A 266 -8.84 -20.56 -33.43
N ALA A 267 -9.42 -21.28 -32.46
CA ALA A 267 -10.30 -20.74 -31.43
C ALA A 267 -9.52 -20.25 -30.19
N ILE A 268 -10.21 -19.48 -29.34
CA ILE A 268 -9.80 -19.18 -27.96
C ILE A 268 -10.64 -20.07 -27.05
N LEU A 269 -10.01 -21.06 -26.42
CA LEU A 269 -10.72 -21.98 -25.52
C LEU A 269 -10.94 -21.34 -24.15
N ILE A 270 -12.12 -21.53 -23.57
CA ILE A 270 -12.39 -21.25 -22.16
C ILE A 270 -12.67 -22.55 -21.41
N VAL A 271 -11.95 -22.78 -20.30
CA VAL A 271 -12.02 -24.01 -19.49
C VAL A 271 -12.10 -23.72 -18.00
N GLU A 272 -12.68 -24.63 -17.23
CA GLU A 272 -12.76 -24.51 -15.77
C GLU A 272 -11.45 -24.96 -15.10
N ARG A 273 -11.05 -24.24 -14.04
CA ARG A 273 -10.00 -24.69 -13.13
C ARG A 273 -10.41 -25.96 -12.39
N GLY A 274 -9.47 -26.89 -12.18
CA GLY A 274 -9.72 -28.13 -11.46
C GLY A 274 -10.17 -29.28 -12.37
N SER A 275 -10.88 -30.25 -11.81
CA SER A 275 -11.34 -31.48 -12.45
C SER A 275 -12.72 -31.89 -11.91
N ASP A 276 -13.49 -32.64 -12.70
CA ASP A 276 -14.72 -33.33 -12.29
C ASP A 276 -14.47 -34.67 -11.57
N ILE A 277 -13.23 -35.14 -11.51
CA ILE A 277 -12.84 -36.36 -10.78
C ILE A 277 -12.28 -35.97 -9.42
N GLU A 278 -12.90 -36.47 -8.34
CA GLU A 278 -12.47 -36.21 -6.97
C GLU A 278 -11.02 -36.68 -6.74
N GLY A 279 -10.17 -35.77 -6.26
CA GLY A 279 -8.76 -36.03 -5.96
C GLY A 279 -7.82 -36.00 -7.18
N GLU A 280 -8.32 -35.79 -8.40
CA GLU A 280 -7.47 -35.65 -9.58
C GLU A 280 -6.81 -34.26 -9.63
N LEU A 281 -5.49 -34.24 -9.75
CA LEU A 281 -4.71 -33.01 -9.95
C LEU A 281 -4.49 -32.79 -11.45
N LEU A 282 -5.29 -31.88 -12.04
CA LEU A 282 -5.16 -31.47 -13.43
C LEU A 282 -4.45 -30.11 -13.53
N TYR A 283 -3.14 -30.15 -13.84
CA TYR A 283 -2.28 -28.96 -13.93
C TYR A 283 -2.65 -28.06 -15.11
N PHE A 284 -2.36 -26.76 -14.99
CA PHE A 284 -2.59 -25.78 -16.05
C PHE A 284 -1.76 -26.06 -17.30
N SER A 285 -0.53 -26.56 -17.13
CA SER A 285 0.34 -27.04 -18.22
C SER A 285 -0.33 -28.14 -19.06
N ILE A 286 -1.00 -29.09 -18.41
CA ILE A 286 -1.73 -30.17 -19.09
C ILE A 286 -2.93 -29.62 -19.87
N LYS A 287 -3.69 -28.69 -19.29
CA LYS A 287 -4.82 -28.03 -19.96
C LYS A 287 -4.35 -27.28 -21.21
N GLU A 288 -3.24 -26.54 -21.10
CA GLU A 288 -2.61 -25.82 -22.21
C GLU A 288 -2.14 -26.78 -23.31
N MET A 289 -1.46 -27.87 -22.97
CA MET A 289 -1.05 -28.89 -23.94
C MET A 289 -2.23 -29.54 -24.67
N ASN A 290 -3.32 -29.81 -23.96
CA ASN A 290 -4.54 -30.37 -24.55
C ASN A 290 -5.21 -29.37 -25.50
N ALA A 291 -5.29 -28.10 -25.11
CA ALA A 291 -5.81 -27.01 -25.94
C ALA A 291 -4.99 -26.85 -27.23
N VAL A 292 -3.65 -26.89 -27.14
CA VAL A 292 -2.74 -26.84 -28.29
C VAL A 292 -2.97 -28.04 -29.22
N LYS A 293 -3.09 -29.26 -28.68
CA LYS A 293 -3.38 -30.47 -29.47
C LYS A 293 -4.73 -30.38 -30.20
N ALA A 294 -5.71 -29.74 -29.59
CA ALA A 294 -7.02 -29.49 -30.20
C ALA A 294 -7.00 -28.36 -31.25
N GLY A 295 -5.91 -27.58 -31.34
CA GLY A 295 -5.71 -26.53 -32.35
C GLY A 295 -6.06 -25.12 -31.88
N ALA A 296 -6.26 -24.90 -30.57
CA ALA A 296 -6.54 -23.59 -30.02
C ALA A 296 -5.34 -22.64 -30.16
N LYS A 297 -5.63 -21.33 -30.25
CA LYS A 297 -4.63 -20.25 -30.32
C LYS A 297 -4.39 -19.55 -28.99
N ALA A 298 -5.31 -19.68 -28.04
CA ALA A 298 -5.21 -19.13 -26.71
C ALA A 298 -6.11 -19.92 -25.75
N LEU A 299 -5.83 -19.79 -24.44
CA LEU A 299 -6.58 -20.45 -23.39
C LEU A 299 -6.97 -19.47 -22.28
N ILE A 300 -8.25 -19.49 -21.91
CA ILE A 300 -8.81 -18.80 -20.75
C ILE A 300 -9.15 -19.87 -19.70
N VAL A 301 -8.67 -19.71 -18.48
CA VAL A 301 -8.98 -20.60 -17.36
C VAL A 301 -9.79 -19.82 -16.32
N TYR A 302 -11.09 -20.09 -16.21
CA TYR A 302 -11.90 -19.47 -15.17
C TYR A 302 -11.83 -20.23 -13.87
N ASN A 303 -11.88 -19.49 -12.76
CA ASN A 303 -11.73 -20.06 -11.44
C ASN A 303 -12.92 -20.95 -11.06
N ASN A 304 -12.66 -22.02 -10.31
CA ASN A 304 -13.70 -22.87 -9.72
C ASN A 304 -14.16 -22.38 -8.34
N GLN A 305 -13.52 -21.33 -7.83
CA GLN A 305 -13.85 -20.62 -6.59
C GLN A 305 -14.04 -19.13 -6.89
N PRO A 306 -14.73 -18.36 -6.03
CA PRO A 306 -14.83 -16.90 -6.18
C PRO A 306 -13.45 -16.21 -6.25
N GLY A 307 -13.38 -15.13 -7.03
CA GLY A 307 -12.17 -14.31 -7.21
C GLY A 307 -11.24 -14.77 -8.36
N ILE A 308 -10.33 -13.89 -8.78
CA ILE A 308 -9.26 -14.23 -9.73
C ILE A 308 -8.18 -15.04 -9.01
N PHE A 309 -7.50 -15.94 -9.73
CA PHE A 309 -6.34 -16.66 -9.22
C PHE A 309 -5.11 -16.39 -10.09
N LEU A 310 -3.93 -16.48 -9.49
CA LEU A 310 -2.67 -16.54 -10.22
C LEU A 310 -2.26 -18.00 -10.36
N GLY A 311 -2.07 -18.48 -11.60
CA GLY A 311 -1.66 -19.84 -11.89
C GLY A 311 -0.28 -19.90 -12.54
N GLU A 312 0.44 -20.99 -12.32
CA GLU A 312 1.75 -21.25 -12.93
C GLU A 312 1.64 -22.36 -13.99
N LEU A 313 2.16 -22.11 -15.18
CA LEU A 313 2.31 -23.13 -16.22
C LEU A 313 3.60 -23.95 -16.01
N ILE A 314 4.64 -23.33 -15.45
CA ILE A 314 5.92 -23.98 -15.19
C ILE A 314 6.08 -24.16 -13.69
N HIS A 315 6.17 -25.41 -13.24
CA HIS A 315 6.26 -25.80 -11.83
C HIS A 315 7.14 -27.05 -11.67
N GLU A 316 7.42 -27.48 -10.44
CA GLU A 316 8.33 -28.60 -10.12
C GLU A 316 7.91 -29.96 -10.71
N PHE A 317 6.62 -30.09 -11.08
CA PHE A 317 6.04 -31.30 -11.69
C PHE A 317 5.82 -31.17 -13.21
N SER A 318 6.24 -30.07 -13.83
CA SER A 318 6.18 -29.92 -15.29
C SER A 318 7.23 -30.79 -15.97
N ASP A 319 6.91 -31.33 -17.15
CA ASP A 319 7.87 -32.12 -17.93
C ASP A 319 9.13 -31.29 -18.24
N PRO A 320 10.36 -31.85 -18.15
CA PRO A 320 11.61 -31.09 -18.35
C PRO A 320 11.75 -30.39 -19.72
N GLY A 321 10.97 -30.79 -20.71
CA GLY A 321 10.92 -30.17 -22.05
C GLY A 321 9.66 -29.32 -22.30
N TYR A 322 8.81 -29.12 -21.30
CA TYR A 322 7.60 -28.34 -21.44
C TYR A 322 7.94 -26.86 -21.59
N ALA A 323 7.35 -26.24 -22.62
CA ALA A 323 7.33 -24.81 -22.82
C ALA A 323 5.91 -24.42 -23.27
N PRO A 324 5.29 -23.40 -22.64
CA PRO A 324 4.00 -22.87 -23.10
C PRO A 324 4.04 -22.46 -24.57
N GLN A 325 3.05 -22.88 -25.35
CA GLN A 325 2.98 -22.65 -26.80
C GLN A 325 1.93 -21.62 -27.19
N ILE A 326 0.87 -21.48 -26.37
CA ILE A 326 -0.18 -20.48 -26.57
C ILE A 326 -0.31 -19.57 -25.33
N PRO A 327 -0.75 -18.32 -25.49
CA PRO A 327 -1.05 -17.45 -24.36
C PRO A 327 -2.16 -18.05 -23.50
N VAL A 328 -1.93 -18.06 -22.18
CA VAL A 328 -2.89 -18.53 -21.19
C VAL A 328 -3.17 -17.42 -20.19
N VAL A 329 -4.45 -17.16 -19.95
CA VAL A 329 -4.92 -16.18 -18.97
C VAL A 329 -5.91 -16.82 -18.00
N SER A 330 -5.96 -16.31 -16.77
CA SER A 330 -6.99 -16.62 -15.79
C SER A 330 -8.03 -15.52 -15.73
N ILE A 331 -9.24 -15.92 -15.33
CA ILE A 331 -10.38 -15.03 -15.09
C ILE A 331 -11.13 -15.50 -13.84
N ASP A 332 -11.88 -14.63 -13.18
CA ASP A 332 -12.70 -15.03 -12.04
C ASP A 332 -13.86 -15.96 -12.47
N ARG A 333 -14.48 -16.57 -11.46
CA ARG A 333 -15.59 -17.52 -11.67
C ARG A 333 -16.83 -16.85 -12.25
N GLU A 334 -17.18 -15.64 -11.80
CA GLU A 334 -18.42 -14.98 -12.18
C GLU A 334 -18.35 -14.51 -13.63
N GLU A 335 -17.28 -13.81 -14.02
CA GLU A 335 -17.00 -13.42 -15.41
C GLU A 335 -16.86 -14.66 -16.31
N GLY A 336 -16.18 -15.72 -15.86
CA GLY A 336 -16.07 -16.96 -16.63
C GLY A 336 -17.42 -17.64 -16.91
N LEU A 337 -18.30 -17.72 -15.90
CA LEU A 337 -19.65 -18.25 -16.06
C LEU A 337 -20.55 -17.33 -16.90
N GLU A 338 -20.36 -16.02 -16.81
CA GLU A 338 -21.03 -15.04 -17.67
C GLU A 338 -20.66 -15.25 -19.13
N ILE A 339 -19.36 -15.38 -19.43
CA ILE A 339 -18.87 -15.70 -20.78
C ILE A 339 -19.55 -16.97 -21.28
N ILE A 340 -19.49 -18.07 -20.52
CA ILE A 340 -20.07 -19.36 -20.95
C ILE A 340 -21.58 -19.26 -21.21
N LYS A 341 -22.28 -18.44 -20.44
CA LYS A 341 -23.72 -18.21 -20.61
C LYS A 341 -24.05 -17.33 -21.81
N THR A 342 -23.16 -16.41 -22.19
CA THR A 342 -23.42 -15.38 -23.20
C THR A 342 -22.81 -15.69 -24.56
N ILE A 343 -21.80 -16.56 -24.64
CA ILE A 343 -21.16 -16.90 -25.91
C ILE A 343 -22.16 -17.56 -26.86
N GLU A 344 -22.30 -16.95 -28.04
CA GLU A 344 -23.01 -17.54 -29.17
C GLU A 344 -22.00 -18.29 -30.04
N THR A 345 -22.46 -19.12 -30.98
CA THR A 345 -21.63 -19.92 -31.93
C THR A 345 -20.78 -19.06 -32.90
N LYS A 346 -20.56 -17.77 -32.59
CA LYS A 346 -19.76 -16.79 -33.33
C LYS A 346 -19.16 -15.69 -32.43
N SER A 347 -19.25 -15.79 -31.11
CA SER A 347 -18.70 -14.76 -30.21
C SER A 347 -17.19 -14.64 -30.41
N LEU A 348 -16.72 -13.46 -30.78
CA LEU A 348 -15.35 -13.23 -31.18
C LEU A 348 -14.54 -12.70 -30.01
N GLY A 349 -13.52 -13.46 -29.61
CA GLY A 349 -12.53 -13.05 -28.64
C GLY A 349 -11.34 -12.35 -29.30
N ILE A 350 -10.87 -11.27 -28.67
CA ILE A 350 -9.62 -10.60 -28.96
C ILE A 350 -8.80 -10.60 -27.66
N MET A 351 -7.71 -11.36 -27.66
CA MET A 351 -6.78 -11.46 -26.54
C MET A 351 -5.44 -10.87 -26.93
N ASN A 352 -4.87 -10.01 -26.08
CA ASN A 352 -3.53 -9.48 -26.31
C ASN A 352 -2.74 -9.55 -25.00
N LEU A 353 -1.58 -10.19 -25.03
CA LEU A 353 -0.65 -10.25 -23.93
C LEU A 353 0.54 -9.37 -24.27
N PHE A 354 0.75 -8.33 -23.47
CA PHE A 354 1.83 -7.38 -23.70
C PHE A 354 2.43 -6.96 -22.38
N TYR A 355 3.67 -6.49 -22.46
CA TYR A 355 4.30 -5.91 -21.29
C TYR A 355 3.71 -4.53 -21.07
N ASN A 356 2.88 -4.40 -20.03
CA ASN A 356 2.44 -3.10 -19.53
C ASN A 356 2.99 -2.95 -18.11
N PRO A 357 4.09 -2.22 -17.97
CA PRO A 357 4.97 -2.43 -16.85
C PRO A 357 4.57 -1.51 -15.67
N ASP A 358 3.31 -1.05 -15.65
CA ASP A 358 2.83 0.00 -14.74
C ASP A 358 1.31 -0.02 -14.48
N PHE A 359 0.83 -1.06 -13.79
CA PHE A 359 -0.60 -1.29 -13.50
C PHE A 359 -0.80 -1.66 -12.03
N ILE A 360 -1.96 -1.33 -11.44
CA ILE A 360 -2.31 -1.68 -10.04
C ILE A 360 -2.49 -3.19 -9.92
N ALA A 361 -1.80 -3.83 -8.97
CA ALA A 361 -1.96 -5.25 -8.73
C ALA A 361 -3.40 -5.57 -8.29
N HIS A 362 -3.99 -6.61 -8.88
CA HIS A 362 -5.40 -6.96 -8.66
C HIS A 362 -5.74 -7.19 -7.19
N PHE A 363 -4.83 -7.80 -6.43
CA PHE A 363 -4.99 -8.05 -5.00
C PHE A 363 -4.88 -6.78 -4.14
N SER A 364 -4.35 -5.66 -4.65
CA SER A 364 -4.08 -4.47 -3.83
C SER A 364 -5.38 -3.95 -3.23
N SER A 365 -5.48 -3.92 -1.89
CA SER A 365 -6.66 -3.39 -1.19
C SER A 365 -6.93 -1.94 -1.56
N ARG A 366 -8.21 -1.57 -1.58
CA ARG A 366 -8.73 -0.29 -2.08
C ARG A 366 -9.55 0.44 -1.02
N GLY A 367 -9.56 1.77 -1.12
CA GLY A 367 -10.47 2.63 -0.37
C GLY A 367 -11.93 2.49 -0.82
N PRO A 368 -12.83 3.35 -0.34
CA PRO A 368 -12.62 4.33 0.73
C PRO A 368 -12.57 3.67 2.12
N VAL A 369 -11.74 4.21 3.02
CA VAL A 369 -11.77 3.84 4.46
C VAL A 369 -12.56 4.82 5.33
N SER A 370 -12.71 6.05 4.85
CA SER A 370 -13.35 7.19 5.52
C SER A 370 -13.82 8.17 4.46
N PRO A 371 -14.96 8.87 4.65
CA PRO A 371 -15.37 9.94 3.75
C PRO A 371 -14.60 11.24 3.96
N PHE A 372 -13.66 11.32 4.91
CA PHE A 372 -12.93 12.55 5.25
C PHE A 372 -11.46 12.55 4.81
N TYR A 373 -10.95 11.42 4.34
CA TYR A 373 -9.57 11.29 3.88
C TYR A 373 -9.42 10.10 2.93
N ILE A 374 -8.39 10.17 2.08
CA ILE A 374 -8.14 9.20 0.99
C ILE A 374 -7.15 8.14 1.46
N LYS A 375 -7.41 6.87 1.09
CA LYS A 375 -6.48 5.73 1.19
C LYS A 375 -6.65 4.80 -0.03
N PRO A 376 -5.57 4.17 -0.55
CA PRO A 376 -4.18 4.31 -0.11
C PRO A 376 -3.65 5.74 -0.37
N ASP A 377 -2.53 6.13 0.23
CA ASP A 377 -1.95 7.46 -0.05
C ASP A 377 -1.23 7.45 -1.40
N ILE A 378 -0.49 6.37 -1.68
CA ILE A 378 0.28 6.16 -2.90
C ILE A 378 0.36 4.66 -3.22
N VAL A 379 0.94 4.33 -4.37
CA VAL A 379 1.29 2.97 -4.73
C VAL A 379 2.77 2.83 -5.05
N ALA A 380 3.30 1.62 -4.95
CA ALA A 380 4.68 1.31 -5.29
C ALA A 380 4.80 -0.12 -5.84
N PRO A 381 5.91 -0.49 -6.50
CA PRO A 381 6.12 -1.85 -6.96
C PRO A 381 5.98 -2.86 -5.81
N GLY A 382 5.02 -3.76 -5.93
CA GLY A 382 4.73 -4.80 -4.93
C GLY A 382 4.43 -6.17 -5.52
N ALA A 383 4.33 -6.30 -6.85
CA ALA A 383 4.14 -7.58 -7.52
C ALA A 383 5.41 -8.01 -8.28
N TYR A 384 5.72 -9.30 -8.22
CA TYR A 384 6.91 -9.93 -8.81
C TYR A 384 8.23 -9.26 -8.40
N ILE A 385 8.36 -8.93 -7.13
CA ILE A 385 9.56 -8.35 -6.55
C ILE A 385 10.55 -9.48 -6.24
N ASN A 386 11.74 -9.42 -6.84
CA ASN A 386 12.85 -10.30 -6.51
C ASN A 386 13.64 -9.71 -5.34
N THR A 387 13.69 -10.41 -4.22
CA THR A 387 14.33 -9.93 -2.99
C THR A 387 14.89 -11.09 -2.17
N THR A 388 15.60 -10.79 -1.09
CA THR A 388 16.23 -11.75 -0.19
C THR A 388 15.21 -12.72 0.41
N GLN A 389 15.61 -13.98 0.55
CA GLN A 389 14.85 -15.07 1.16
C GLN A 389 15.77 -15.80 2.14
N ILE A 390 15.21 -16.46 3.15
CA ILE A 390 15.99 -17.25 4.13
C ILE A 390 16.97 -18.22 3.46
N ASN A 391 18.02 -18.60 4.20
CA ASN A 391 19.06 -19.52 3.74
C ASN A 391 19.90 -18.97 2.57
N ALA A 392 20.21 -17.66 2.60
CA ALA A 392 21.04 -17.00 1.59
C ALA A 392 20.50 -17.13 0.15
N SER A 393 19.17 -17.17 0.00
CA SER A 393 18.50 -17.33 -1.29
C SER A 393 17.74 -16.06 -1.69
N TYR A 394 17.20 -16.04 -2.90
CA TYR A 394 16.37 -14.95 -3.40
C TYR A 394 15.10 -15.55 -3.98
N ASN A 395 13.98 -14.84 -3.86
CA ASN A 395 12.72 -15.32 -4.40
C ASN A 395 11.83 -14.17 -4.88
N PHE A 396 10.95 -14.51 -5.82
CA PHE A 396 9.86 -13.68 -6.25
C PHE A 396 8.76 -13.64 -5.22
N THR A 397 8.21 -12.45 -5.04
CA THR A 397 7.09 -12.28 -4.13
C THR A 397 6.17 -11.15 -4.58
N SER A 398 4.92 -11.24 -4.16
CA SER A 398 3.85 -10.32 -4.55
C SER A 398 2.98 -10.01 -3.34
N GLY A 399 2.66 -8.73 -3.14
CA GLY A 399 1.90 -8.22 -2.00
C GLY A 399 2.16 -6.74 -1.75
N THR A 400 1.18 -6.05 -1.18
CA THR A 400 1.37 -4.67 -0.67
C THR A 400 2.42 -4.60 0.45
N SER A 401 2.64 -5.72 1.15
CA SER A 401 3.75 -5.96 2.07
C SER A 401 5.14 -5.69 1.47
N PHE A 402 5.28 -5.82 0.15
CA PHE A 402 6.52 -5.57 -0.60
C PHE A 402 6.52 -4.22 -1.32
N ALA A 403 5.37 -3.54 -1.41
CA ALA A 403 5.27 -2.16 -1.86
C ALA A 403 5.66 -1.17 -0.76
N ALA A 404 5.14 -1.36 0.46
CA ALA A 404 5.47 -0.56 1.65
C ALA A 404 6.99 -0.33 1.87
N PRO A 405 7.85 -1.38 1.83
CA PRO A 405 9.29 -1.19 2.05
C PRO A 405 9.99 -0.30 1.01
N HIS A 406 9.46 -0.18 -0.22
CA HIS A 406 10.00 0.77 -1.19
C HIS A 406 9.82 2.23 -0.72
N VAL A 407 8.66 2.54 -0.15
CA VAL A 407 8.36 3.87 0.41
C VAL A 407 9.13 4.12 1.71
N SER A 408 9.30 3.09 2.55
CA SER A 408 10.15 3.17 3.75
C SER A 408 11.60 3.51 3.39
N GLY A 409 12.15 2.86 2.36
CA GLY A 409 13.48 3.21 1.86
C GLY A 409 13.54 4.63 1.28
N ALA A 410 12.53 5.05 0.52
CA ALA A 410 12.46 6.42 -0.03
C ALA A 410 12.47 7.48 1.08
N ALA A 411 11.68 7.28 2.14
CA ALA A 411 11.67 8.15 3.31
C ALA A 411 13.05 8.23 3.98
N ALA A 412 13.78 7.12 4.05
CA ALA A 412 15.13 7.09 4.61
C ALA A 412 16.12 7.92 3.78
N LEU A 413 16.04 7.85 2.45
CA LEU A 413 16.88 8.66 1.55
C LEU A 413 16.58 10.16 1.72
N LEU A 414 15.30 10.54 1.83
CA LEU A 414 14.90 11.94 2.08
C LEU A 414 15.39 12.44 3.44
N LEU A 415 15.28 11.62 4.49
CA LEU A 415 15.78 11.95 5.83
C LEU A 415 17.30 12.08 5.88
N GLN A 416 18.04 11.22 5.17
CA GLN A 416 19.49 11.37 5.08
C GLN A 416 19.87 12.68 4.37
N LYS A 417 19.17 13.03 3.29
CA LYS A 417 19.40 14.29 2.57
C LYS A 417 19.13 15.52 3.45
N ASN A 418 18.04 15.49 4.21
CA ASN A 418 17.64 16.57 5.09
C ASN A 418 17.10 16.04 6.43
N PRO A 419 17.97 15.89 7.44
CA PRO A 419 17.59 15.32 8.75
C PRO A 419 16.56 16.13 9.54
N GLU A 420 16.33 17.39 9.18
CA GLU A 420 15.39 18.28 9.87
C GLU A 420 13.95 18.16 9.30
N LEU A 421 13.75 17.39 8.23
CA LEU A 421 12.43 17.19 7.64
C LEU A 421 11.47 16.59 8.67
N GLN A 422 10.31 17.23 8.81
CA GLN A 422 9.23 16.72 9.63
C GLN A 422 8.42 15.67 8.87
N ASN A 423 7.72 14.78 9.59
CA ASN A 423 6.93 13.69 8.99
C ASN A 423 5.94 14.16 7.91
N TYR A 424 5.26 15.29 8.11
CA TYR A 424 4.32 15.83 7.11
C TYR A 424 5.04 16.35 5.85
N GLU A 425 6.31 16.76 5.96
CA GLU A 425 7.14 17.24 4.85
C GLU A 425 7.63 16.07 4.02
N ILE A 426 8.09 15.00 4.68
CA ILE A 426 8.44 13.72 4.03
C ILE A 426 7.22 13.18 3.29
N LYS A 427 6.06 13.13 3.96
CA LYS A 427 4.79 12.72 3.34
C LYS A 427 4.47 13.59 2.12
N SER A 428 4.58 14.92 2.25
CA SER A 428 4.34 15.85 1.14
C SER A 428 5.21 15.54 -0.08
N LEU A 429 6.53 15.43 0.11
CA LEU A 429 7.45 15.14 -0.98
C LEU A 429 7.12 13.79 -1.64
N LEU A 430 6.86 12.74 -0.86
CA LEU A 430 6.55 11.42 -1.41
C LEU A 430 5.23 11.35 -2.17
N VAL A 431 4.16 11.96 -1.64
CA VAL A 431 2.81 11.77 -2.20
C VAL A 431 2.44 12.79 -3.27
N THR A 432 3.12 13.93 -3.34
CA THR A 432 2.79 14.98 -4.33
C THR A 432 3.66 14.90 -5.58
N THR A 433 4.78 14.19 -5.57
CA THR A 433 5.71 14.11 -6.72
C THR A 433 5.64 12.76 -7.45
N VAL A 434 4.49 12.10 -7.37
CA VAL A 434 4.24 10.76 -7.92
C VAL A 434 4.01 10.77 -9.43
N GLN A 435 4.12 9.58 -10.04
CA GLN A 435 3.68 9.35 -11.42
C GLN A 435 2.24 8.82 -11.45
N PRO A 436 1.42 9.21 -12.44
CA PRO A 436 0.11 8.61 -12.63
C PRO A 436 0.22 7.11 -12.95
N VAL A 437 -0.83 6.36 -12.64
CA VAL A 437 -0.96 4.94 -12.97
C VAL A 437 -2.24 4.75 -13.76
N SER A 438 -2.15 4.05 -14.88
CA SER A 438 -3.27 3.83 -15.79
C SER A 438 -3.50 2.36 -16.07
N ASN A 439 -4.73 2.04 -16.45
CA ASN A 439 -5.09 0.71 -16.90
C ASN A 439 -4.48 0.40 -18.28
N ALA A 440 -4.68 -0.83 -18.76
CA ALA A 440 -4.22 -1.29 -20.08
C ALA A 440 -4.71 -0.43 -21.27
N TYR A 441 -5.77 0.35 -21.06
CA TYR A 441 -6.42 1.19 -22.05
C TYR A 441 -6.05 2.68 -21.90
N GLY A 442 -5.12 3.01 -20.99
CA GLY A 442 -4.68 4.38 -20.74
C GLY A 442 -5.61 5.21 -19.85
N GLN A 443 -6.63 4.61 -19.24
CA GLN A 443 -7.49 5.30 -18.27
C GLN A 443 -6.82 5.28 -16.90
N GLU A 444 -6.66 6.44 -16.27
CA GLU A 444 -6.08 6.53 -14.93
C GLU A 444 -6.94 5.83 -13.88
N PHE A 445 -6.29 5.19 -12.91
CA PHE A 445 -6.97 4.57 -11.78
C PHE A 445 -7.55 5.62 -10.82
N SER A 446 -8.64 5.25 -10.16
CA SER A 446 -9.29 6.12 -9.17
C SER A 446 -8.40 6.39 -7.94
N LEU A 447 -8.76 7.40 -7.15
CA LEU A 447 -8.07 7.74 -5.90
C LEU A 447 -8.19 6.62 -4.86
N HIS A 448 -9.29 5.84 -4.90
CA HIS A 448 -9.46 4.67 -4.02
C HIS A 448 -8.56 3.49 -4.38
N GLU A 449 -8.01 3.47 -5.59
CA GLU A 449 -7.12 2.42 -6.08
C GLU A 449 -5.65 2.81 -6.00
N SER A 450 -5.32 4.02 -6.45
CA SER A 450 -3.93 4.46 -6.64
C SER A 450 -3.47 5.55 -5.67
N GLY A 451 -4.37 6.12 -4.87
CA GLY A 451 -4.08 7.31 -4.07
C GLY A 451 -3.65 8.47 -4.98
N SER A 452 -2.55 9.13 -4.66
CA SER A 452 -2.00 10.17 -5.53
C SER A 452 -1.37 9.61 -6.81
N GLY A 453 -0.91 8.35 -6.80
CA GLY A 453 -0.12 7.74 -7.87
C GLY A 453 1.06 6.92 -7.37
N ARG A 454 1.94 6.52 -8.28
CA ARG A 454 3.12 5.69 -7.98
C ARG A 454 4.30 6.49 -7.49
N LEU A 455 4.99 5.96 -6.49
CA LEU A 455 6.24 6.48 -5.96
C LEU A 455 7.27 6.79 -7.06
N ASP A 456 7.81 8.01 -7.02
CA ASP A 456 8.94 8.47 -7.84
C ASP A 456 9.95 9.19 -6.92
N ILE A 457 10.98 8.44 -6.51
CA ILE A 457 12.04 8.90 -5.63
C ILE A 457 12.88 9.97 -6.31
N ALA A 458 13.10 9.89 -7.63
CA ALA A 458 13.89 10.90 -8.33
C ALA A 458 13.21 12.27 -8.27
N ASN A 459 11.89 12.33 -8.48
CA ASN A 459 11.15 13.58 -8.32
C ASN A 459 11.06 14.01 -6.85
N ALA A 460 10.76 13.10 -5.91
CA ALA A 460 10.67 13.42 -4.49
C ALA A 460 12.01 13.96 -3.93
N TYR A 461 13.13 13.39 -4.37
CA TYR A 461 14.47 13.80 -3.99
C TYR A 461 14.82 15.18 -4.55
N ASN A 462 14.46 15.47 -5.80
CA ASN A 462 14.74 16.76 -6.43
C ASN A 462 13.73 17.86 -6.09
N ALA A 463 12.61 17.51 -5.45
CA ALA A 463 11.60 18.47 -5.04
C ALA A 463 12.12 19.43 -3.97
N ASN A 464 11.86 20.71 -4.21
CA ASN A 464 12.20 21.81 -3.30
C ASN A 464 10.95 22.41 -2.64
N LEU A 465 9.75 22.04 -3.09
CA LEU A 465 8.48 22.58 -2.60
C LEU A 465 7.74 21.55 -1.75
N ILE A 466 7.42 21.92 -0.52
CA ILE A 466 6.54 21.19 0.39
C ILE A 466 5.16 21.82 0.29
N ILE A 467 4.14 20.99 0.10
CA ILE A 467 2.73 21.37 -0.07
C ILE A 467 1.90 20.72 1.04
N SER A 468 1.14 21.54 1.77
CA SER A 468 0.28 21.08 2.87
C SER A 468 -1.10 21.74 2.84
N PRO A 469 -2.22 21.00 2.96
CA PRO A 469 -2.30 19.54 2.98
C PRO A 469 -1.90 18.90 1.64
N THR A 470 -1.70 17.58 1.63
CA THR A 470 -1.28 16.84 0.44
C THR A 470 -2.44 16.37 -0.45
N ASN A 471 -3.67 16.55 0.01
CA ASN A 471 -4.91 16.25 -0.71
C ASN A 471 -6.05 17.10 -0.13
N PHE A 472 -7.17 17.15 -0.84
CA PHE A 472 -8.42 17.71 -0.33
C PHE A 472 -9.55 16.69 -0.38
N VAL A 473 -10.30 16.63 0.72
CA VAL A 473 -11.66 16.08 0.70
C VAL A 473 -12.62 17.21 1.00
N VAL A 474 -13.50 17.51 0.05
CA VAL A 474 -14.47 18.61 0.15
C VAL A 474 -15.88 18.07 0.06
N SER A 475 -16.74 18.55 0.95
CA SER A 475 -18.16 18.23 0.96
C SER A 475 -18.93 19.48 0.58
N LEU A 476 -19.79 19.35 -0.43
CA LEU A 476 -20.62 20.40 -0.99
C LEU A 476 -22.07 19.92 -0.98
N SER A 477 -23.01 20.87 -0.90
CA SER A 477 -24.45 20.59 -0.89
C SER A 477 -25.20 21.80 -1.45
N PRO A 478 -26.52 21.71 -1.72
CA PRO A 478 -27.30 22.89 -2.14
C PRO A 478 -27.17 24.10 -1.19
N ASP A 479 -27.07 23.86 0.12
CA ASP A 479 -26.87 24.92 1.13
C ASP A 479 -25.43 25.43 1.23
N GLN A 480 -24.47 24.68 0.69
CA GLN A 480 -23.06 25.04 0.65
C GLN A 480 -22.51 24.70 -0.74
N PRO A 481 -22.91 25.47 -1.78
CA PRO A 481 -22.58 25.16 -3.17
C PRO A 481 -21.13 25.50 -3.52
N SER A 482 -20.45 26.24 -2.64
CA SER A 482 -19.03 26.55 -2.75
C SER A 482 -18.29 26.46 -1.42
N ILE A 483 -16.99 26.18 -1.49
CA ILE A 483 -16.08 26.15 -0.34
C ILE A 483 -14.70 26.66 -0.75
N GLU A 484 -14.03 27.35 0.16
CA GLU A 484 -12.63 27.72 0.00
C GLU A 484 -11.72 26.82 0.84
N LYS A 485 -10.62 26.36 0.26
CA LYS A 485 -9.51 25.69 0.95
C LYS A 485 -8.20 26.40 0.67
N GLN A 486 -7.16 26.03 1.39
CA GLN A 486 -5.84 26.65 1.28
C GLN A 486 -4.75 25.58 1.29
N LEU A 487 -3.78 25.73 0.38
CA LEU A 487 -2.49 25.05 0.45
C LEU A 487 -1.43 26.01 1.01
N GLU A 488 -0.66 25.54 1.97
CA GLU A 488 0.58 26.17 2.42
C GLU A 488 1.75 25.63 1.60
N LEU A 489 2.53 26.55 1.02
CA LEU A 489 3.66 26.27 0.15
C LEU A 489 4.94 26.66 0.88
N LYS A 490 5.80 25.69 1.19
CA LYS A 490 7.06 25.91 1.89
C LYS A 490 8.21 25.43 1.02
N LEU A 491 9.15 26.31 0.70
CA LEU A 491 10.40 25.87 0.09
C LEU A 491 11.35 25.31 1.14
N ILE A 492 12.08 24.26 0.77
CA ILE A 492 13.19 23.74 1.58
C ILE A 492 14.35 24.75 1.52
N GLN A 493 14.64 25.30 0.35
CA GLN A 493 15.67 26.31 0.13
C GLN A 493 15.18 27.41 -0.82
N GLY A 494 15.57 28.67 -0.54
CA GLY A 494 15.28 29.82 -1.39
C GLY A 494 13.95 30.53 -1.08
N THR A 495 13.47 31.33 -2.03
CA THR A 495 12.23 32.12 -1.93
C THR A 495 11.25 31.72 -3.02
N LEU A 496 9.97 31.58 -2.66
CA LEU A 496 8.94 31.12 -3.60
C LEU A 496 8.71 32.19 -4.68
N GLU A 497 8.99 31.83 -5.92
CA GLU A 497 8.72 32.67 -7.09
C GLU A 497 7.33 32.39 -7.67
N LYS A 498 7.15 32.60 -8.97
CA LYS A 498 5.90 32.29 -9.67
C LYS A 498 5.74 30.78 -9.79
N ILE A 499 4.58 30.28 -9.36
CA ILE A 499 4.13 28.92 -9.62
C ILE A 499 3.07 28.94 -10.73
N ASP A 500 3.00 27.85 -11.48
CA ASP A 500 1.92 27.60 -12.43
C ASP A 500 0.96 26.58 -11.81
N VAL A 501 -0.35 26.87 -11.87
CA VAL A 501 -1.39 26.08 -11.22
C VAL A 501 -2.44 25.70 -12.26
N ARG A 502 -2.65 24.40 -12.44
CA ARG A 502 -3.68 23.82 -13.30
C ARG A 502 -4.62 22.95 -12.49
N PHE A 503 -5.89 22.93 -12.88
CA PHE A 503 -6.91 22.07 -12.30
C PHE A 503 -7.39 21.06 -13.33
N GLU A 504 -7.81 19.91 -12.82
CA GLU A 504 -8.46 18.85 -13.58
C GLU A 504 -9.59 18.27 -12.73
N GLY A 505 -10.73 17.98 -13.34
CA GLY A 505 -11.91 17.51 -12.64
C GLY A 505 -13.14 17.55 -13.54
N SER A 506 -14.30 17.25 -12.95
CA SER A 506 -15.56 17.23 -13.67
C SER A 506 -15.97 18.61 -14.18
N GLU A 507 -16.60 18.67 -15.38
CA GLU A 507 -17.01 19.92 -16.05
C GLU A 507 -17.98 20.79 -15.23
N PHE A 508 -18.74 20.20 -14.31
CA PHE A 508 -19.70 20.92 -13.46
C PHE A 508 -19.07 21.46 -12.16
N ILE A 509 -17.73 21.45 -12.06
CA ILE A 509 -16.98 21.96 -10.91
C ILE A 509 -16.05 23.08 -11.40
N GLU A 510 -16.30 24.29 -10.90
CA GLU A 510 -15.48 25.45 -11.18
C GLU A 510 -14.42 25.63 -10.09
N PHE A 511 -13.16 25.82 -10.52
CA PHE A 511 -12.03 26.08 -9.65
C PHE A 511 -11.55 27.52 -9.81
N THR A 512 -11.33 28.19 -8.68
CA THR A 512 -10.68 29.51 -8.63
C THR A 512 -9.46 29.43 -7.74
N HIS A 513 -8.45 30.27 -7.99
CA HIS A 513 -7.27 30.29 -7.12
C HIS A 513 -6.63 31.67 -6.99
N ASN A 514 -5.98 31.89 -5.84
CA ASN A 514 -5.17 33.08 -5.58
C ASN A 514 -3.96 32.71 -4.72
N LEU A 515 -2.77 33.14 -5.14
CA LEU A 515 -1.55 32.97 -4.35
C LEU A 515 -1.21 34.26 -3.61
N LYS A 516 -1.14 34.20 -2.27
CA LYS A 516 -0.71 35.30 -1.43
C LYS A 516 0.13 34.79 -0.26
N ASN A 517 1.31 35.36 -0.04
CA ASN A 517 2.20 35.01 1.08
C ASN A 517 2.45 33.50 1.21
N ASN A 518 2.77 32.84 0.10
CA ASN A 518 2.98 31.39 0.01
C ASN A 518 1.77 30.55 0.43
N LYS A 519 0.57 31.13 0.41
CA LYS A 519 -0.70 30.46 0.63
C LYS A 519 -1.50 30.52 -0.65
N LEU A 520 -1.75 29.34 -1.22
CA LEU A 520 -2.60 29.19 -2.40
C LEU A 520 -4.02 28.92 -1.93
N GLN A 521 -4.87 29.95 -1.99
CA GLN A 521 -6.30 29.83 -1.75
C GLN A 521 -6.96 29.25 -2.99
N ILE A 522 -7.87 28.29 -2.80
CA ILE A 522 -8.57 27.57 -3.86
C ILE A 522 -10.06 27.55 -3.53
N GLY A 523 -10.88 28.09 -4.43
CA GLY A 523 -12.33 27.99 -4.36
C GLY A 523 -12.84 26.83 -5.21
N PHE A 524 -13.76 26.05 -4.66
CA PHE A 524 -14.49 24.98 -5.34
C PHE A 524 -15.95 25.39 -5.41
N SER A 525 -16.55 25.42 -6.59
CA SER A 525 -17.95 25.78 -6.79
C SER A 525 -18.65 24.79 -7.71
N ILE A 526 -19.88 24.42 -7.37
CA ILE A 526 -20.70 23.56 -8.23
C ILE A 526 -21.55 24.40 -9.16
N VAL A 527 -21.59 24.02 -10.44
CA VAL A 527 -22.41 24.66 -11.48
C VAL A 527 -23.49 23.74 -12.07
N GLY A 528 -23.70 22.53 -11.52
CA GLY A 528 -24.70 21.57 -11.97
C GLY A 528 -25.21 20.60 -10.89
N GLU A 529 -26.22 19.79 -11.19
CA GLU A 529 -26.92 18.93 -10.21
C GLU A 529 -26.51 17.45 -10.26
N LYS A 530 -25.21 17.16 -10.45
CA LYS A 530 -24.71 15.77 -10.47
C LYS A 530 -24.23 15.34 -9.10
N TYR A 531 -25.15 14.95 -8.21
CA TYR A 531 -24.81 14.42 -6.89
C TYR A 531 -23.95 13.16 -6.97
N GLY A 532 -23.13 12.93 -5.95
CA GLY A 532 -22.22 11.80 -5.87
C GLY A 532 -20.81 12.21 -5.47
N GLU A 533 -19.91 11.24 -5.61
CA GLU A 533 -18.48 11.45 -5.40
C GLU A 533 -17.79 11.69 -6.73
N HIS A 534 -16.91 12.69 -6.78
CA HIS A 534 -16.19 13.10 -7.98
C HIS A 534 -14.73 13.35 -7.64
N GLU A 535 -13.85 12.99 -8.56
CA GLU A 535 -12.42 13.16 -8.40
C GLU A 535 -11.91 14.36 -9.20
N GLY A 536 -10.84 14.97 -8.71
CA GLY A 536 -10.11 16.04 -9.38
C GLY A 536 -8.65 16.07 -8.93
N LYS A 537 -7.86 16.91 -9.60
CA LYS A 537 -6.44 17.08 -9.32
C LYS A 537 -6.05 18.55 -9.45
N ILE A 538 -5.17 19.00 -8.57
CA ILE A 538 -4.44 20.25 -8.71
C ILE A 538 -3.02 19.89 -9.12
N PHE A 539 -2.55 20.51 -10.19
CA PHE A 539 -1.17 20.42 -10.63
C PHE A 539 -0.48 21.75 -10.32
N ILE A 540 0.60 21.69 -9.56
CA ILE A 540 1.46 22.85 -9.28
C ILE A 540 2.81 22.57 -9.93
N ASN A 541 3.22 23.38 -10.88
CA ASN A 541 4.54 23.26 -11.49
C ASN A 541 5.52 24.22 -10.79
N HIS A 542 6.61 23.67 -10.29
CA HIS A 542 7.71 24.43 -9.71
C HIS A 542 9.05 23.84 -10.17
N GLU A 543 9.88 24.68 -10.79
CA GLU A 543 11.10 24.26 -11.49
C GLU A 543 10.82 23.15 -12.52
N LYS A 544 11.38 21.96 -12.34
CA LYS A 544 11.20 20.80 -13.23
C LYS A 544 10.21 19.77 -12.68
N ILE A 545 9.63 20.03 -11.51
CA ILE A 545 8.76 19.09 -10.82
C ILE A 545 7.32 19.56 -10.93
N GLN A 546 6.46 18.67 -11.43
CA GLN A 546 5.02 18.81 -11.32
C GLN A 546 4.56 18.11 -10.04
N TYR A 547 3.88 18.87 -9.18
CA TYR A 547 3.28 18.36 -7.97
C TYR A 547 1.79 18.10 -8.22
N THR A 548 1.29 16.94 -7.84
CA THR A 548 -0.11 16.53 -7.98
C THR A 548 -0.76 16.43 -6.61
N ILE A 549 -1.86 17.17 -6.43
CA ILE A 549 -2.67 17.18 -5.22
C ILE A 549 -4.05 16.62 -5.58
N PRO A 550 -4.40 15.41 -5.13
CA PRO A 550 -5.70 14.83 -5.42
C PRO A 550 -6.82 15.54 -4.63
N ILE A 551 -7.99 15.59 -5.24
CA ILE A 551 -9.21 16.18 -4.69
C ILE A 551 -10.32 15.13 -4.78
N LEU A 552 -10.96 14.85 -3.64
CA LEU A 552 -12.20 14.09 -3.56
C LEU A 552 -13.34 15.04 -3.22
N ILE A 553 -14.35 15.09 -4.07
CA ILE A 553 -15.49 16.01 -3.97
C ILE A 553 -16.74 15.19 -3.70
N GLN A 554 -17.35 15.39 -2.53
CA GLN A 554 -18.62 14.78 -2.15
C GLN A 554 -19.72 15.81 -2.33
N TYR A 555 -20.48 15.69 -3.42
CA TYR A 555 -21.66 16.52 -3.62
C TYR A 555 -22.91 15.78 -3.14
N THR A 556 -23.46 16.19 -2.00
CA THR A 556 -24.59 15.52 -1.38
C THR A 556 -25.89 16.29 -1.56
N GLU A 557 -26.97 15.54 -1.76
CA GLU A 557 -28.33 16.10 -1.75
C GLU A 557 -28.67 16.65 -0.35
N GLY A 558 -28.34 15.89 0.70
CA GLY A 558 -28.56 16.32 2.08
C GLY A 558 -27.45 17.25 2.59
N SER A 559 -27.76 18.06 3.60
CA SER A 559 -26.80 18.92 4.27
C SER A 559 -26.94 18.84 5.79
N ILE A 560 -25.81 18.98 6.47
CA ILE A 560 -25.73 19.05 7.93
C ILE A 560 -24.77 20.18 8.32
N SER A 561 -25.17 20.97 9.31
CA SER A 561 -24.29 21.91 10.00
C SER A 561 -24.10 21.46 11.44
N ALA A 562 -22.94 21.80 12.00
CA ALA A 562 -22.69 21.61 13.42
C ALA A 562 -22.03 22.86 14.02
N TYR A 563 -22.37 23.14 15.28
CA TYR A 563 -21.74 24.21 16.04
C TYR A 563 -21.53 23.79 17.48
N GLN A 564 -20.51 24.40 18.10
CA GLN A 564 -20.19 24.17 19.50
C GLN A 564 -20.86 25.24 20.37
N GLU A 565 -21.50 24.79 21.44
CA GLU A 565 -21.90 25.65 22.55
C GLU A 565 -21.48 24.99 23.86
N ASN A 566 -20.59 25.65 24.61
CA ASN A 566 -19.94 25.08 25.79
C ASN A 566 -19.24 23.74 25.48
N LYS A 567 -19.60 22.66 26.20
CA LYS A 567 -19.07 21.30 26.00
C LYS A 567 -19.96 20.44 25.10
N LYS A 568 -20.83 21.05 24.30
CA LYS A 568 -21.80 20.32 23.45
C LYS A 568 -21.67 20.73 21.99
N LEU A 569 -21.72 19.73 21.12
CA LEU A 569 -21.97 19.90 19.69
C LEU A 569 -23.46 19.80 19.44
N PHE A 570 -24.01 20.77 18.75
CA PHE A 570 -25.37 20.78 18.23
C PHE A 570 -25.34 20.55 16.73
N PHE A 571 -26.40 19.92 16.21
CA PHE A 571 -26.49 19.51 14.82
C PHE A 571 -27.82 19.96 14.22
N GLU A 572 -27.76 20.48 13.00
CA GLU A 572 -28.93 20.93 12.25
C GLU A 572 -28.88 20.31 10.84
N ILE A 573 -29.98 19.65 10.46
CA ILE A 573 -30.17 19.11 9.10
C ILE A 573 -30.86 20.21 8.30
N ASN A 574 -30.19 20.80 7.32
CA ASN A 574 -30.74 21.95 6.58
C ASN A 574 -31.46 21.52 5.31
N ASN A 575 -31.03 20.42 4.68
CA ASN A 575 -31.70 19.82 3.53
C ASN A 575 -31.67 18.29 3.61
N PRO A 576 -32.71 17.58 3.16
CA PRO A 576 -34.01 18.08 2.68
C PRO A 576 -34.93 18.54 3.81
N ASP A 577 -35.80 19.52 3.53
CA ASP A 577 -36.78 20.06 4.50
C ASP A 577 -37.67 18.98 5.13
N LYS A 578 -38.03 17.95 4.36
CA LYS A 578 -38.97 16.89 4.75
C LYS A 578 -38.28 15.62 5.21
N TRP A 579 -37.34 15.72 6.13
CA TRP A 579 -36.69 14.55 6.71
C TRP A 579 -37.47 13.99 7.91
N SER A 580 -37.39 12.67 8.11
CA SER A 580 -38.09 11.96 9.19
C SER A 580 -37.19 11.66 10.39
N SER A 581 -35.95 11.26 10.12
CA SER A 581 -34.92 10.97 11.11
C SER A 581 -33.53 11.05 10.49
N ALA A 582 -32.51 11.29 11.32
CA ALA A 582 -31.12 11.31 10.88
C ALA A 582 -30.24 10.60 11.90
N LYS A 583 -29.45 9.62 11.43
CA LYS A 583 -28.41 8.98 12.24
C LYS A 583 -27.11 9.76 12.07
N ILE A 584 -26.70 10.46 13.11
CA ILE A 584 -25.50 11.31 13.10
C ILE A 584 -24.37 10.54 13.79
N THR A 585 -23.28 10.34 13.08
CA THR A 585 -22.06 9.70 13.56
C THR A 585 -20.96 10.76 13.66
N VAL A 586 -20.45 10.96 14.86
CA VAL A 586 -19.39 11.93 15.16
C VAL A 586 -18.13 11.17 15.52
N THR A 587 -17.06 11.42 14.80
CA THR A 587 -15.74 10.80 15.02
C THR A 587 -14.75 11.89 15.42
N ASN A 588 -14.10 11.73 16.57
CA ASN A 588 -12.95 12.57 16.91
C ASN A 588 -11.75 12.12 16.07
N SER A 589 -11.26 12.99 15.18
CA SER A 589 -10.17 12.69 14.25
C SER A 589 -8.86 12.32 14.95
N LYS A 590 -8.65 12.77 16.20
CA LYS A 590 -7.41 12.58 16.95
C LYS A 590 -7.30 11.19 17.57
N ASN A 591 -8.38 10.62 18.08
CA ASN A 591 -8.34 9.33 18.81
C ASN A 591 -9.25 8.26 18.20
N GLY A 592 -9.99 8.60 17.14
CA GLY A 592 -10.92 7.71 16.46
C GLY A 592 -12.16 7.35 17.28
N ASN A 593 -12.43 8.03 18.41
CA ASN A 593 -13.63 7.77 19.20
C ASN A 593 -14.89 8.15 18.41
N ILE A 594 -15.81 7.20 18.30
CA ILE A 594 -17.06 7.33 17.54
C ILE A 594 -18.23 7.40 18.50
N HIS A 595 -19.08 8.41 18.31
CA HIS A 595 -20.37 8.53 18.95
C HIS A 595 -21.48 8.58 17.90
N THR A 596 -22.60 7.96 18.20
CA THR A 596 -23.77 7.97 17.32
C THR A 596 -24.98 8.46 18.08
N ILE A 597 -25.69 9.41 17.48
CA ILE A 597 -26.95 9.95 18.00
C ILE A 597 -28.01 9.96 16.90
N THR A 598 -29.27 9.91 17.29
CA THR A 598 -30.40 10.04 16.38
C THR A 598 -31.07 11.38 16.58
N ALA A 599 -31.22 12.14 15.50
CA ALA A 599 -31.99 13.36 15.45
C ALA A 599 -33.35 13.11 14.79
N THR A 600 -34.33 13.94 15.15
CA THR A 600 -35.67 14.05 14.53
C THR A 600 -36.02 15.53 14.39
N PRO A 601 -36.87 15.96 13.43
CA PRO A 601 -37.15 17.38 13.17
C PRO A 601 -37.56 18.17 14.42
N ASP A 602 -38.37 17.56 15.30
CA ASP A 602 -38.93 18.24 16.47
C ASP A 602 -37.98 18.31 17.68
N LYS A 603 -36.76 17.75 17.59
CA LYS A 603 -35.87 17.58 18.74
C LYS A 603 -34.47 18.11 18.46
N LYS A 604 -34.11 19.20 19.15
CA LYS A 604 -32.72 19.69 19.20
C LYS A 604 -31.83 18.61 19.82
N THR A 605 -30.89 18.12 19.03
CA THR A 605 -30.01 17.01 19.39
C THR A 605 -28.60 17.54 19.64
N SER A 606 -27.93 17.01 20.67
CA SER A 606 -26.55 17.40 20.99
C SER A 606 -25.71 16.23 21.47
N LEU A 607 -24.39 16.38 21.38
CA LEU A 607 -23.39 15.43 21.86
C LEU A 607 -22.39 16.16 22.75
N GLU A 608 -22.08 15.60 23.92
CA GLU A 608 -21.03 16.14 24.78
C GLU A 608 -19.63 15.80 24.25
N ILE A 609 -18.75 16.78 24.27
CA ILE A 609 -17.36 16.68 23.84
C ILE A 609 -16.41 17.07 24.98
N TYR A 610 -15.28 16.39 25.03
CA TYR A 610 -14.33 16.49 26.16
C TYR A 610 -12.92 16.88 25.74
N GLU A 611 -12.64 16.90 24.44
CA GLU A 611 -11.30 17.11 23.90
C GLU A 611 -11.29 18.14 22.77
N ASN A 612 -10.27 18.98 22.75
CA ASN A 612 -9.97 19.83 21.60
C ASN A 612 -9.47 18.95 20.45
N GLY A 613 -9.88 19.28 19.23
CA GLY A 613 -9.56 18.49 18.04
C GLY A 613 -10.53 18.78 16.90
N GLU A 614 -10.27 18.18 15.75
CA GLU A 614 -11.22 18.16 14.65
C GLU A 614 -12.19 16.98 14.81
N TYR A 615 -13.47 17.24 14.59
CA TYR A 615 -14.53 16.26 14.63
C TYR A 615 -15.14 16.11 13.25
N TRP A 616 -15.24 14.86 12.80
CA TRP A 616 -15.82 14.48 11.53
C TRP A 616 -17.24 13.97 11.74
N ILE A 617 -18.19 14.49 10.97
CA ILE A 617 -19.62 14.28 11.20
C ILE A 617 -20.26 13.73 9.94
N VAL A 618 -20.86 12.55 10.06
CA VAL A 618 -21.65 11.91 8.99
C VAL A 618 -23.10 11.84 9.44
N ALA A 619 -24.02 12.42 8.67
CA ALA A 619 -25.44 12.24 8.84
C ALA A 619 -25.99 11.32 7.77
N LYS A 620 -26.67 10.24 8.17
CA LYS A 620 -27.56 9.46 7.30
C LYS A 620 -28.98 9.97 7.49
N ILE A 621 -29.45 10.78 6.55
CA ILE A 621 -30.73 11.47 6.59
C ILE A 621 -31.77 10.64 5.87
N ARG A 622 -32.91 10.38 6.52
CA ARG A 622 -34.00 9.57 5.97
C ARG A 622 -35.20 10.43 5.58
N VAL A 623 -35.64 10.31 4.33
CA VAL A 623 -36.88 10.86 3.79
C VAL A 623 -37.72 9.70 3.30
N ASP A 624 -38.86 9.45 3.93
CA ASP A 624 -39.72 8.29 3.64
C ASP A 624 -38.91 6.96 3.66
N GLU A 625 -38.78 6.31 2.50
CA GLU A 625 -37.99 5.08 2.32
C GLU A 625 -36.56 5.33 1.82
N ASN A 626 -36.24 6.57 1.42
CA ASN A 626 -34.94 6.95 0.87
C ASN A 626 -33.98 7.45 1.96
N THR A 627 -32.69 7.23 1.75
CA THR A 627 -31.62 7.71 2.64
C THR A 627 -30.54 8.43 1.84
N SER A 628 -30.14 9.61 2.29
CA SER A 628 -29.00 10.36 1.75
C SER A 628 -27.94 10.57 2.83
N ASN A 629 -26.69 10.76 2.41
CA ASN A 629 -25.61 11.13 3.33
C ASN A 629 -25.41 12.64 3.30
N ALA A 630 -24.96 13.21 4.41
CA ALA A 630 -24.42 14.56 4.49
C ALA A 630 -23.17 14.56 5.40
N PHE A 631 -22.22 15.43 5.09
CA PHE A 631 -20.92 15.46 5.75
C PHE A 631 -20.60 16.85 6.28
N HIS A 632 -19.98 16.92 7.45
CA HIS A 632 -19.48 18.16 8.02
C HIS A 632 -18.22 17.93 8.85
N THR A 633 -17.38 18.95 8.96
CA THR A 633 -16.20 18.92 9.82
C THR A 633 -16.19 20.16 10.70
N ILE A 634 -15.83 20.01 11.98
CA ILE A 634 -15.74 21.13 12.93
C ILE A 634 -14.49 21.01 13.78
N LYS A 635 -13.74 22.11 13.90
CA LYS A 635 -12.56 22.20 14.76
C LYS A 635 -12.90 22.83 16.10
N ILE A 636 -12.54 22.16 17.18
CA ILE A 636 -12.80 22.55 18.57
C ILE A 636 -11.48 22.91 19.24
N THR A 637 -11.38 24.13 19.76
CA THR A 637 -10.15 24.66 20.39
C THR A 637 -10.40 25.32 21.75
N SER A 638 -11.66 25.34 22.20
CA SER A 638 -12.12 26.15 23.34
C SER A 638 -12.33 25.37 24.64
N LEU A 639 -12.13 24.05 24.64
CA LEU A 639 -12.30 23.23 25.84
C LEU A 639 -11.06 23.37 26.74
N SER A 640 -11.27 23.53 28.04
CA SER A 640 -10.17 23.51 29.00
C SER A 640 -9.58 22.10 29.10
N GLU A 641 -8.26 21.98 28.98
CA GLU A 641 -7.58 20.71 29.21
C GLU A 641 -7.82 20.25 30.66
N LYS A 642 -8.38 19.06 30.84
CA LYS A 642 -8.36 18.39 32.13
C LYS A 642 -6.94 17.92 32.38
N ILE A 643 -6.26 18.53 33.34
CA ILE A 643 -5.13 17.88 34.01
C ILE A 643 -5.72 16.69 34.76
N GLU A 644 -5.47 15.47 34.27
CA GLU A 644 -5.69 14.27 35.08
C GLU A 644 -4.70 14.33 36.25
N LEU A 645 -5.12 14.93 37.36
CA LEU A 645 -4.52 14.65 38.65
C LEU A 645 -4.73 13.17 38.92
N ILE A 646 -3.62 12.42 38.94
CA ILE A 646 -3.57 11.02 39.35
C ILE A 646 -4.42 10.88 40.61
N ASP A 647 -5.53 10.16 40.50
CA ASP A 647 -6.41 9.85 41.62
C ASP A 647 -5.71 8.78 42.46
N ILE A 648 -4.75 9.21 43.28
CA ILE A 648 -4.06 8.31 44.21
C ILE A 648 -5.10 7.99 45.29
N PRO A 649 -5.55 6.72 45.41
CA PRO A 649 -6.57 6.36 46.37
C PRO A 649 -6.11 6.74 47.79
N GLU A 650 -6.97 7.39 48.57
CA GLU A 650 -6.65 7.96 49.90
C GLU A 650 -5.85 7.01 50.82
N LYS A 651 -6.10 5.69 50.71
CA LYS A 651 -5.37 4.66 51.44
C LYS A 651 -3.86 4.63 51.12
N GLN A 652 -3.46 4.87 49.88
CA GLN A 652 -2.05 4.91 49.47
C GLN A 652 -1.37 6.22 49.94
N ILE A 653 -2.09 7.34 49.94
CA ILE A 653 -1.58 8.61 50.50
C ILE A 653 -1.32 8.47 52.00
N ILE A 654 -2.26 7.88 52.74
CA ILE A 654 -2.11 7.60 54.17
C ILE A 654 -0.93 6.65 54.43
N LEU A 655 -0.73 5.64 53.58
CA LEU A 655 0.39 4.71 53.71
C LEU A 655 1.74 5.41 53.50
N ILE A 656 1.86 6.25 52.47
CA ILE A 656 3.09 7.01 52.17
C ILE A 656 3.40 8.01 53.30
N ILE A 657 2.40 8.74 53.79
CA ILE A 657 2.56 9.66 54.92
C ILE A 657 3.01 8.90 56.18
N SER A 658 2.42 7.73 56.44
CA SER A 658 2.79 6.89 57.58
C SER A 658 4.24 6.41 57.49
N ILE A 659 4.70 5.99 56.30
CA ILE A 659 6.08 5.57 56.06
C ILE A 659 7.05 6.74 56.27
N ILE A 660 6.72 7.94 55.77
CA ILE A 660 7.57 9.13 55.95
C ILE A 660 7.67 9.53 57.43
N ILE A 661 6.57 9.47 58.18
CA ILE A 661 6.57 9.74 59.63
C ILE A 661 7.42 8.72 60.38
N ILE A 662 7.31 7.42 60.05
CA ILE A 662 8.12 6.36 60.67
C ILE A 662 9.61 6.58 60.36
N ILE A 663 9.97 6.87 59.11
CA ILE A 663 11.36 7.18 58.73
C ILE A 663 11.88 8.40 59.47
N GLY A 664 11.05 9.45 59.62
CA GLY A 664 11.39 10.65 60.39
C GLY A 664 11.63 10.36 61.88
N ILE A 665 10.78 9.55 62.51
CA ILE A 665 10.91 9.17 63.93
C ILE A 665 12.14 8.28 64.15
N ILE A 666 12.40 7.32 63.25
CA ILE A 666 13.58 6.46 63.30
C ILE A 666 14.85 7.29 63.09
N GLY A 667 14.86 8.18 62.10
CA GLY A 667 15.97 9.10 61.84
C GLY A 667 16.28 10.01 63.03
N LEU A 668 15.24 10.55 63.69
CA LEU A 668 15.40 11.34 64.92
C LEU A 668 15.91 10.51 66.10
N SER A 669 15.48 9.25 66.23
CA SER A 669 15.94 8.35 67.30
C SER A 669 17.41 7.94 67.11
N ILE A 670 17.82 7.63 65.87
CA ILE A 670 19.22 7.33 65.53
C ILE A 670 20.10 8.57 65.78
N ARG A 671 19.63 9.77 65.41
CA ARG A 671 20.33 11.03 65.69
C ARG A 671 20.44 11.34 67.19
N LYS A 672 19.46 10.94 68.00
CA LYS A 672 19.50 11.14 69.46
C LYS A 672 20.47 10.15 70.14
N GLN A 673 20.59 8.93 69.64
CA GLN A 673 21.57 7.94 70.10
C GLN A 673 23.00 8.30 69.69
N SER A 674 23.22 8.93 68.52
CA SER A 674 24.56 9.38 68.12
C SER A 674 25.07 10.58 68.92
N ILE A 675 24.17 11.37 69.54
CA ILE A 675 24.52 12.52 70.39
C ILE A 675 24.79 12.12 71.86
N GLN A 676 24.39 10.92 72.29
CA GLN A 676 24.67 10.41 73.66
C GLN A 676 25.96 9.57 73.77
N ASN A 677 26.62 9.29 72.64
CA ASN A 677 27.88 8.53 72.57
C ASN A 677 29.09 9.40 72.12
N ILE A 678 28.97 10.72 72.26
CA ILE A 678 30.07 11.71 72.21
C ILE A 678 30.08 12.42 73.56
#